data_AF-A0A1A2M5T2-F1
#
_entry.id   AF-A0A1A2M5T2-F1
#
_cell.length_a   1.000
_cell.length_b   1.000
_cell.length_c   1.000
_cell.angle_alpha   90.00
_cell.angle_beta   90.00
_cell.angle_gamma   90.00
#
_symmetry.space_group_name_H-M   'P 1'
#
loop_
_entity.id
_entity.type
_entity.pdbx_description
1 polymer ?
#
loop_
_entity_poly.entity_id
_entity_poly.type
_entity_poly.pdbx_seq_one_letter_code
_entity_poly.pdbx_strand_id
1 'polypeptide(L)'
;MMVDVSVVDHRPKRGELRIYLGAAPGVGKTYAMLGEAHRRLERGTDVVAGVIETHGRAKTAELLEGIEFIPPRFIEYRGGTFPELDVPAVLARRPQVVLVDELAHTNTPGSKNAKRWQDVEELLDAGITVISTVNVQHLESLNDVVAQITGIEQKETIPDSIVRQASQVELIDITPEALRRRLSHGNVYAPERIDAALSNYFRRGNLTALRELALLWLADQVDTALAKYRAENQITDMWEARERVVVAVTGGPESETLVRRASRIASKSSAELMVVHVIRGDGLAGLSESRMAKIRELASSLDASLHTVVGDDVPTALLDFAREMNATQLVIGTSRRSRWARIFEEGIGATIVERSEKIDVHLVTHEESKRGFRAASISPRERRAASWLAALIVPSAICAVTVNFLDPYLQTAGESALFFVGVLLVGLLGGVAPAILSAVLSGLLLNYFLTAPRHSFTIAEPNAAVTELVLLMIAVAVAVLVDGAAKRTREARRASQEAELLTLFAGSVLRGADLETLLDRVRETYAQRAVSMLREPAEEDRAEGKKADVVACVGRDPCVTVASADTAIEVGDDEFWMLLAGRKLSARDRRVLSAVAKQAAGLIRQRELAEEASRAEAIVRADELRRSLLSAVSHDLRTPLAAAKVAVSSLRAEDVAFSPADTAELLATIEESIDQLTALVGNLLDSSRLAAGVVRPDMRRVYLEETVQRALISIGKGATGFYRSAIDRVKVDVGDAVVLADAGLLERVLANLIDNALRYAPDCVVRVNAGRVGDRVLINVIDEGPGIPHGTEDQIFEAFQRLGDHDNTTGVGLGMSVARGFVEAMGGTIAAGDTPGGGLTVTVELAAPEMVGAQ
;
A
#
# COMPACT_ATOMS: atom_id res chain seq x y z
N MET A 1 -49.25 34.91 14.49
CA MET A 1 -48.08 34.08 14.84
C MET A 1 -48.52 32.63 14.69
N MET A 2 -48.21 32.02 13.55
CA MET A 2 -48.50 30.61 13.28
C MET A 2 -47.52 29.75 14.08
N VAL A 3 -48.06 28.81 14.84
CA VAL A 3 -47.29 27.79 15.57
C VAL A 3 -47.00 26.68 14.56
N ASP A 4 -45.73 26.48 14.26
CA ASP A 4 -45.25 25.42 13.39
C ASP A 4 -45.27 24.10 14.18
N VAL A 5 -46.18 23.20 13.81
CA VAL A 5 -46.28 21.86 14.40
C VAL A 5 -45.38 20.95 13.57
N SER A 6 -44.19 20.66 14.09
CA SER A 6 -43.29 19.67 13.50
C SER A 6 -43.93 18.29 13.56
N VAL A 7 -44.17 17.70 12.39
CA VAL A 7 -44.62 16.33 12.22
C VAL A 7 -43.51 15.40 12.71
N VAL A 8 -43.71 14.75 13.85
CA VAL A 8 -42.84 13.66 14.32
C VAL A 8 -43.12 12.44 13.43
N ASP A 9 -42.19 12.13 12.53
CA ASP A 9 -42.22 10.93 11.68
C ASP A 9 -42.09 9.69 12.58
N HIS A 10 -43.21 9.01 12.86
CA HIS A 10 -43.26 7.84 13.73
C HIS A 10 -42.88 6.58 12.92
N ARG A 11 -41.64 6.53 12.41
CA ARG A 11 -41.10 5.29 11.84
C ARG A 11 -40.88 4.28 12.98
N PRO A 12 -41.35 3.03 12.84
CA PRO A 12 -41.08 1.99 13.83
C PRO A 12 -39.57 1.82 14.02
N LYS A 13 -39.12 1.69 15.27
CA LYS A 13 -37.70 1.47 15.58
C LYS A 13 -37.27 0.14 14.96
N ARG A 14 -36.21 0.19 14.14
CA ARG A 14 -35.54 -0.98 13.58
C ARG A 14 -35.05 -1.90 14.71
N GLY A 15 -35.14 -3.21 14.52
CA GLY A 15 -34.63 -4.22 15.44
C GLY A 15 -33.11 -4.18 15.56
N GLU A 16 -32.58 -4.77 16.62
CA GLU A 16 -31.13 -4.88 16.84
C GLU A 16 -30.58 -6.20 16.29
N LEU A 17 -29.39 -6.15 15.70
CA LEU A 17 -28.65 -7.35 15.29
C LEU A 17 -27.54 -7.64 16.31
N ARG A 18 -27.52 -8.86 16.83
CA ARG A 18 -26.45 -9.36 17.71
C ARG A 18 -25.78 -10.57 17.08
N ILE A 19 -24.47 -10.55 16.98
CA ILE A 19 -23.70 -11.57 16.27
C ILE A 19 -22.71 -12.24 17.23
N TYR A 20 -22.75 -13.56 17.29
CA TYR A 20 -21.69 -14.37 17.86
C TYR A 20 -20.67 -14.71 16.77
N LEU A 21 -19.51 -14.07 16.81
CA LEU A 21 -18.40 -14.27 15.88
C LEU A 21 -17.49 -15.38 16.41
N GLY A 22 -17.02 -16.28 15.54
CA GLY A 22 -16.04 -17.31 15.91
C GLY A 22 -14.89 -17.40 14.92
N ALA A 23 -13.71 -17.75 15.44
CA ALA A 23 -12.52 -17.94 14.62
C ALA A 23 -12.62 -19.18 13.70
N ALA A 24 -13.38 -20.21 14.11
CA ALA A 24 -13.51 -21.46 13.36
C ALA A 24 -14.85 -22.16 13.66
N PRO A 25 -15.26 -23.15 12.84
CA PRO A 25 -16.34 -24.07 13.19
C PRO A 25 -16.03 -24.83 14.49
N GLY A 26 -17.07 -25.06 15.30
CA GLY A 26 -16.95 -25.85 16.54
C GLY A 26 -16.48 -25.07 17.80
N VAL A 27 -16.18 -23.78 17.70
CA VAL A 27 -15.80 -22.96 18.87
C VAL A 27 -16.94 -22.84 19.91
N GLY A 28 -18.20 -22.93 19.46
CA GLY A 28 -19.38 -22.95 20.34
C GLY A 28 -20.37 -21.81 20.11
N LYS A 29 -20.35 -21.13 18.97
CA LYS A 29 -21.24 -19.99 18.67
C LYS A 29 -22.73 -20.29 18.87
N THR A 30 -23.25 -21.36 18.27
CA THR A 30 -24.65 -21.79 18.42
C THR A 30 -25.01 -22.10 19.87
N TYR A 31 -24.09 -22.73 20.60
CA TYR A 31 -24.29 -23.02 22.03
C TYR A 31 -24.38 -21.73 22.86
N ALA A 32 -23.52 -20.74 22.58
CA ALA A 32 -23.57 -19.43 23.23
C ALA A 32 -24.85 -18.67 22.90
N MET A 33 -25.29 -18.70 21.64
CA MET A 33 -26.55 -18.11 21.17
C MET A 33 -27.76 -18.71 21.88
N LEU A 34 -27.86 -20.04 21.98
CA LEU A 34 -28.96 -20.70 22.70
C LEU A 34 -28.89 -20.43 24.22
N GLY A 35 -27.69 -20.36 24.79
CA GLY A 35 -27.52 -19.97 26.19
C GLY A 35 -28.00 -18.54 26.47
N GLU A 36 -27.81 -17.60 25.53
CA GLU A 36 -28.37 -16.25 25.61
C GLU A 36 -29.90 -16.25 25.45
N ALA A 37 -30.44 -17.09 24.57
CA ALA A 37 -31.88 -17.25 24.40
C ALA A 37 -32.56 -17.68 25.70
N HIS A 38 -32.01 -18.68 26.40
CA HIS A 38 -32.51 -19.12 27.72
C HIS A 38 -32.48 -18.00 28.75
N ARG A 39 -31.37 -17.26 28.87
CA ARG A 39 -31.29 -16.10 29.79
C ARG A 39 -32.36 -15.04 29.50
N ARG A 40 -32.75 -14.87 28.24
CA ARG A 40 -33.80 -13.92 27.83
C ARG A 40 -35.19 -14.45 28.11
N LEU A 41 -35.44 -15.74 27.86
CA LEU A 41 -36.68 -16.42 28.22
C LEU A 41 -36.92 -16.39 29.73
N GLU A 42 -35.88 -16.65 30.54
CA GLU A 42 -35.94 -16.54 32.01
C GLU A 42 -36.31 -15.13 32.48
N ARG A 43 -35.96 -14.09 31.71
CA ARG A 43 -36.31 -12.69 31.97
C ARG A 43 -37.67 -12.29 31.39
N GLY A 44 -38.41 -13.22 30.77
CA GLY A 44 -39.72 -12.99 30.16
C GLY A 44 -39.70 -12.32 28.79
N THR A 45 -38.57 -12.37 28.07
CA THR A 45 -38.48 -11.88 26.68
C THR A 45 -39.14 -12.89 25.73
N ASP A 46 -39.89 -12.43 24.74
CA ASP A 46 -40.48 -13.31 23.71
C ASP A 46 -39.42 -13.70 22.67
N VAL A 47 -38.93 -14.95 22.75
CA VAL A 47 -37.85 -15.48 21.91
C VAL A 47 -38.35 -16.69 21.12
N VAL A 48 -38.11 -16.69 19.81
CA VAL A 48 -38.36 -17.85 18.94
C VAL A 48 -37.09 -18.25 18.19
N ALA A 49 -36.95 -19.54 17.91
CA ALA A 49 -35.93 -20.08 17.03
C ALA A 49 -36.47 -20.16 15.59
N GLY A 50 -35.80 -19.50 14.65
CA GLY A 50 -36.18 -19.52 13.23
C GLY A 50 -35.43 -20.59 12.45
N VAL A 51 -34.09 -20.56 12.50
CA VAL A 51 -33.24 -21.59 11.89
C VAL A 51 -32.04 -21.84 12.80
N ILE A 52 -31.83 -23.10 13.18
CA ILE A 52 -30.78 -23.50 14.13
C ILE A 52 -30.09 -24.76 13.63
N GLU A 53 -28.77 -24.66 13.42
CA GLU A 53 -27.97 -25.78 12.95
C GLU A 53 -27.29 -26.49 14.13
N THR A 54 -27.89 -27.60 14.57
CA THR A 54 -27.35 -28.38 15.69
C THR A 54 -26.15 -29.24 15.28
N HIS A 55 -25.96 -29.50 13.98
CA HIS A 55 -24.89 -30.36 13.43
C HIS A 55 -24.78 -31.73 14.13
N GLY A 56 -25.92 -32.27 14.59
CA GLY A 56 -25.98 -33.56 15.30
C GLY A 56 -25.45 -33.54 16.74
N ARG A 57 -25.25 -32.35 17.33
CA ARG A 57 -24.67 -32.21 18.69
C ARG A 57 -25.76 -32.33 19.76
N ALA A 58 -25.76 -33.44 20.51
CA ALA A 58 -26.74 -33.73 21.57
C ALA A 58 -26.93 -32.57 22.56
N LYS A 59 -25.83 -32.01 23.10
CA LYS A 59 -25.90 -30.87 24.05
C LYS A 59 -26.47 -29.58 23.46
N THR A 60 -26.31 -29.36 22.14
CA THR A 60 -26.90 -28.20 21.47
C THR A 60 -28.38 -28.43 21.20
N ALA A 61 -28.77 -29.67 20.86
CA ALA A 61 -30.17 -30.05 20.70
C ALA A 61 -30.94 -29.97 22.04
N GLU A 62 -30.34 -30.42 23.15
CA GLU A 62 -30.90 -30.26 24.51
C GLU A 62 -31.15 -28.78 24.85
N LEU A 63 -30.24 -27.88 24.46
CA LEU A 63 -30.44 -26.43 24.66
C LEU A 63 -31.51 -25.82 23.75
N LEU A 64 -31.93 -26.50 22.69
CA LEU A 64 -33.05 -26.02 21.87
C LEU A 64 -34.40 -26.35 22.54
N GLU A 65 -34.43 -27.35 23.43
CA GLU A 65 -35.63 -27.70 24.19
C GLU A 65 -36.08 -26.52 25.07
N GLY A 66 -37.38 -26.23 25.05
CA GLY A 66 -37.96 -25.10 25.79
C GLY A 66 -37.94 -23.76 25.07
N ILE A 67 -37.35 -23.68 23.87
CA ILE A 67 -37.44 -22.50 22.99
C ILE A 67 -38.53 -22.78 21.92
N GLU A 68 -39.47 -21.86 21.73
CA GLU A 68 -40.47 -21.96 20.66
C GLU A 68 -39.78 -21.98 19.29
N PHE A 69 -40.09 -22.97 18.44
CA PHE A 69 -39.44 -23.16 17.15
C PHE A 69 -40.43 -22.94 16.00
N ILE A 70 -40.07 -22.06 15.07
CA ILE A 70 -40.85 -21.83 13.84
C ILE A 70 -40.42 -22.88 12.81
N PRO A 71 -41.34 -23.70 12.28
CA PRO A 71 -40.99 -24.72 11.30
C PRO A 71 -40.30 -24.13 10.07
N PRO A 72 -39.24 -24.77 9.54
CA PRO A 72 -38.56 -24.29 8.35
C PRO A 72 -39.45 -24.42 7.12
N ARG A 73 -39.22 -23.53 6.15
CA ARG A 73 -39.82 -23.62 4.83
C ARG A 73 -38.96 -24.53 3.96
N PHE A 74 -39.56 -25.57 3.40
CA PHE A 74 -38.86 -26.51 2.53
C PHE A 74 -38.90 -26.04 1.07
N ILE A 75 -37.73 -26.03 0.42
CA ILE A 75 -37.57 -25.63 -0.99
C ILE A 75 -37.01 -26.82 -1.78
N GLU A 76 -37.67 -27.15 -2.89
CA GLU A 76 -37.20 -28.19 -3.81
C GLU A 76 -36.22 -27.61 -4.82
N TYR A 77 -35.02 -28.19 -4.88
CA TYR A 77 -34.00 -27.81 -5.84
C TYR A 77 -33.16 -29.02 -6.25
N ARG A 78 -32.97 -29.23 -7.55
CA ARG A 78 -32.19 -30.34 -8.14
C ARG A 78 -32.55 -31.73 -7.57
N GLY A 79 -33.84 -31.99 -7.32
CA GLY A 79 -34.33 -33.28 -6.82
C GLY A 79 -34.13 -33.54 -5.33
N GLY A 80 -33.61 -32.55 -4.57
CA GLY A 80 -33.54 -32.56 -3.11
C GLY A 80 -34.46 -31.51 -2.48
N THR A 81 -34.82 -31.72 -1.22
CA THR A 81 -35.61 -30.78 -0.42
C THR A 81 -34.75 -30.20 0.70
N PHE A 82 -34.61 -28.88 0.73
CA PHE A 82 -33.73 -28.18 1.69
C PHE A 82 -34.55 -27.29 2.63
N PRO A 83 -34.29 -27.32 3.95
CA PRO A 83 -34.95 -26.44 4.91
C PRO A 83 -34.34 -25.03 4.87
N GLU A 84 -35.19 -24.00 4.86
CA GLU A 84 -34.79 -22.58 4.93
C GLU A 84 -35.63 -21.82 5.95
N LEU A 85 -35.16 -20.63 6.36
CA LEU A 85 -35.87 -19.75 7.28
C LEU A 85 -37.21 -19.28 6.70
N ASP A 86 -38.31 -19.51 7.42
CA ASP A 86 -39.63 -18.99 7.03
C ASP A 86 -39.83 -17.54 7.51
N VAL A 87 -39.24 -16.59 6.78
CA VAL A 87 -39.35 -15.15 7.08
C VAL A 87 -40.81 -14.69 7.21
N PRO A 88 -41.74 -15.04 6.29
CA PRO A 88 -43.17 -14.72 6.45
C PRO A 88 -43.78 -15.23 7.76
N ALA A 89 -43.47 -16.46 8.19
CA ALA A 89 -43.99 -17.00 9.43
C ALA A 89 -43.45 -16.26 10.66
N VAL A 90 -42.16 -15.90 10.66
CA VAL A 90 -41.53 -15.08 11.72
C VAL A 90 -42.18 -13.70 11.78
N LEU A 91 -42.38 -13.05 10.63
CA LEU A 91 -43.05 -11.75 10.54
C LEU A 91 -44.51 -11.80 10.99
N ALA A 92 -45.22 -12.91 10.74
CA ALA A 92 -46.58 -13.11 11.22
C ALA A 92 -46.64 -13.33 12.74
N ARG A 93 -45.66 -14.07 13.31
CA ARG A 93 -45.54 -14.35 14.75
C ARG A 93 -45.11 -13.12 15.56
N ARG A 94 -44.39 -12.18 14.95
CA ARG A 94 -43.90 -10.92 15.56
C ARG A 94 -43.22 -11.11 16.93
N PRO A 95 -42.21 -11.99 17.04
CA PRO A 95 -41.46 -12.15 18.29
C PRO A 95 -40.66 -10.89 18.63
N GLN A 96 -40.26 -10.72 19.89
CA GLN A 96 -39.29 -9.68 20.25
C GLN A 96 -37.89 -10.04 19.74
N VAL A 97 -37.53 -11.33 19.80
CA VAL A 97 -36.22 -11.85 19.38
C VAL A 97 -36.39 -13.12 18.55
N VAL A 98 -35.65 -13.22 17.45
CA VAL A 98 -35.52 -14.45 16.66
C VAL A 98 -34.07 -14.90 16.58
N LEU A 99 -33.86 -16.21 16.74
CA LEU A 99 -32.55 -16.84 16.58
C LEU A 99 -32.39 -17.34 15.14
N VAL A 100 -31.32 -16.92 14.48
CA VAL A 100 -31.02 -17.24 13.08
C VAL A 100 -29.56 -17.68 12.99
N ASP A 101 -29.29 -18.97 12.84
CA ASP A 101 -27.91 -19.47 12.74
C ASP A 101 -27.34 -19.28 11.31
N GLU A 102 -26.01 -19.24 11.23
CA GLU A 102 -25.24 -19.19 9.97
C GLU A 102 -25.58 -17.99 9.05
N LEU A 103 -25.26 -16.76 9.49
CA LEU A 103 -25.61 -15.52 8.78
C LEU A 103 -25.11 -15.43 7.33
N ALA A 104 -24.00 -16.10 7.03
CA ALA A 104 -23.37 -16.09 5.70
C ALA A 104 -23.95 -17.13 4.72
N HIS A 105 -24.91 -17.95 5.18
CA HIS A 105 -25.55 -18.99 4.38
C HIS A 105 -26.11 -18.44 3.06
N THR A 106 -25.90 -19.20 1.99
CA THR A 106 -26.50 -18.91 0.69
C THR A 106 -27.81 -19.67 0.56
N ASN A 107 -28.92 -18.93 0.52
CA ASN A 107 -30.25 -19.52 0.50
C ASN A 107 -30.44 -20.38 -0.77
N THR A 108 -31.19 -21.46 -0.61
CA THR A 108 -31.51 -22.39 -1.70
C THR A 108 -32.17 -21.64 -2.88
N PRO A 109 -31.70 -21.83 -4.14
CA PRO A 109 -32.30 -21.19 -5.31
C PRO A 109 -33.81 -21.46 -5.41
N GLY A 110 -34.61 -20.40 -5.47
CA GLY A 110 -36.06 -20.43 -5.30
C GLY A 110 -36.56 -19.71 -4.04
N SER A 111 -35.64 -19.36 -3.12
CA SER A 111 -35.89 -18.44 -2.00
C SER A 111 -36.11 -17.00 -2.48
N LYS A 112 -36.85 -16.21 -1.70
CA LYS A 112 -37.10 -14.78 -2.00
C LYS A 112 -35.80 -13.98 -2.07
N ASN A 113 -34.92 -14.18 -1.09
CA ASN A 113 -33.61 -13.54 -1.00
C ASN A 113 -32.51 -14.56 -1.27
N ALA A 114 -31.38 -14.11 -1.83
CA ALA A 114 -30.26 -14.98 -2.20
C ALA A 114 -29.36 -15.33 -1.00
N LYS A 115 -29.32 -14.47 0.03
CA LYS A 115 -28.46 -14.64 1.21
C LYS A 115 -29.27 -14.51 2.49
N ARG A 116 -28.93 -15.31 3.51
CA ARG A 116 -29.62 -15.29 4.80
C ARG A 116 -29.51 -13.95 5.53
N TRP A 117 -28.41 -13.22 5.35
CA TRP A 117 -28.29 -11.88 5.94
C TRP A 117 -29.33 -10.88 5.38
N GLN A 118 -29.83 -11.08 4.17
CA GLN A 118 -30.92 -10.26 3.60
C GLN A 118 -32.27 -10.58 4.25
N ASP A 119 -32.50 -11.86 4.58
CA ASP A 119 -33.67 -12.27 5.38
C ASP A 119 -33.63 -11.63 6.76
N VAL A 120 -32.44 -11.60 7.38
CA VAL A 120 -32.20 -10.93 8.66
C VAL A 120 -32.46 -9.42 8.56
N GLU A 121 -32.03 -8.75 7.49
CA GLU A 121 -32.36 -7.33 7.29
C GLU A 121 -33.87 -7.08 7.22
N GLU A 122 -34.64 -7.95 6.55
CA GLU A 122 -36.11 -7.85 6.48
C GLU A 122 -36.76 -7.98 7.87
N LEU A 123 -36.23 -8.87 8.72
CA LEU A 123 -36.68 -9.04 10.11
C LEU A 123 -36.33 -7.82 10.98
N LEU A 124 -35.12 -7.27 10.83
CA LEU A 124 -34.70 -6.07 11.55
C LEU A 124 -35.54 -4.85 11.14
N ASP A 125 -35.86 -4.71 9.85
CA ASP A 125 -36.70 -3.61 9.35
C ASP A 125 -38.14 -3.69 9.86
N ALA A 126 -38.62 -4.90 10.18
CA ALA A 126 -39.91 -5.12 10.85
C ALA A 126 -39.88 -4.83 12.37
N GLY A 127 -38.73 -4.46 12.94
CA GLY A 127 -38.55 -4.17 14.36
C GLY A 127 -38.22 -5.40 15.22
N ILE A 128 -37.92 -6.55 14.63
CA ILE A 128 -37.61 -7.79 15.34
C ILE A 128 -36.10 -7.84 15.60
N THR A 129 -35.68 -8.10 16.85
CA THR A 129 -34.26 -8.26 17.18
C THR A 129 -33.78 -9.63 16.71
N VAL A 130 -32.62 -9.71 16.06
CA VAL A 130 -32.05 -10.96 15.57
C VAL A 130 -30.76 -11.29 16.32
N ILE A 131 -30.66 -12.52 16.83
CA ILE A 131 -29.40 -13.08 17.34
C ILE A 131 -28.91 -14.11 16.34
N SER A 132 -27.68 -13.94 15.86
CA SER A 132 -27.11 -14.73 14.78
C SER A 132 -25.69 -15.18 15.07
N THR A 133 -25.19 -16.15 14.29
CA THR A 133 -23.78 -16.56 14.36
C THR A 133 -23.06 -16.45 13.01
N VAL A 134 -21.75 -16.21 13.05
CA VAL A 134 -20.89 -16.14 11.86
C VAL A 134 -19.46 -16.56 12.20
N ASN A 135 -18.73 -17.12 11.24
CA ASN A 135 -17.29 -17.35 11.38
C ASN A 135 -16.49 -16.29 10.62
N VAL A 136 -15.28 -16.00 11.09
CA VAL A 136 -14.35 -15.06 10.44
C VAL A 136 -14.05 -15.42 8.98
N GLN A 137 -14.06 -16.72 8.64
CA GLN A 137 -13.81 -17.21 7.28
C GLN A 137 -14.85 -16.78 6.24
N HIS A 138 -16.03 -16.35 6.68
CA HIS A 138 -17.11 -15.94 5.77
C HIS A 138 -17.06 -14.44 5.48
N LEU A 139 -16.22 -13.67 6.17
CA LEU A 139 -16.06 -12.24 5.92
C LEU A 139 -15.36 -12.04 4.57
N GLU A 140 -15.98 -11.25 3.68
CA GLU A 140 -15.45 -11.00 2.33
C GLU A 140 -14.03 -10.45 2.34
N SER A 141 -13.72 -9.50 3.23
CA SER A 141 -12.39 -8.90 3.33
C SER A 141 -11.28 -9.87 3.73
N LEU A 142 -11.64 -11.02 4.33
CA LEU A 142 -10.70 -12.00 4.86
C LEU A 142 -10.66 -13.29 4.03
N ASN A 143 -11.48 -13.43 2.99
CA ASN A 143 -11.60 -14.68 2.22
C ASN A 143 -10.26 -15.11 1.63
N ASP A 144 -9.54 -14.21 0.94
CA ASP A 144 -8.26 -14.52 0.29
C ASP A 144 -7.19 -14.96 1.29
N VAL A 145 -7.09 -14.26 2.42
CA VAL A 145 -6.14 -14.57 3.50
C VAL A 145 -6.48 -15.90 4.14
N VAL A 146 -7.77 -16.19 4.35
CA VAL A 146 -8.23 -17.45 4.92
C VAL A 146 -8.02 -18.63 3.96
N ALA A 147 -8.23 -18.42 2.65
CA ALA A 147 -7.95 -19.42 1.63
C ALA A 147 -6.44 -19.74 1.57
N GLN A 148 -5.57 -18.74 1.70
CA GLN A 148 -4.12 -18.93 1.77
C GLN A 148 -3.68 -19.73 3.02
N ILE A 149 -4.34 -19.51 4.15
CA ILE A 149 -4.04 -20.22 5.42
C ILE A 149 -4.58 -21.66 5.39
N THR A 150 -5.81 -21.86 4.91
CA THR A 150 -6.54 -23.13 5.04
C THR A 150 -6.47 -24.02 3.81
N GLY A 151 -6.12 -23.47 2.65
CA GLY A 151 -6.11 -24.14 1.35
C GLY A 151 -7.51 -24.41 0.77
N ILE A 152 -8.57 -23.82 1.35
CA ILE A 152 -9.97 -24.06 0.97
C ILE A 152 -10.65 -22.71 0.68
N GLU A 153 -11.11 -22.53 -0.56
CA GLU A 153 -11.89 -21.36 -0.97
C GLU A 153 -13.29 -21.39 -0.35
N GLN A 154 -13.70 -20.28 0.26
CA GLN A 154 -15.03 -20.14 0.85
C GLN A 154 -16.02 -19.58 -0.17
N LYS A 155 -17.03 -20.39 -0.52
CA LYS A 155 -18.10 -20.00 -1.45
C LYS A 155 -19.20 -19.18 -0.80
N GLU A 156 -19.36 -19.35 0.52
CA GLU A 156 -20.35 -18.61 1.30
C GLU A 156 -19.70 -17.43 1.99
N THR A 157 -20.02 -16.23 1.50
CA THR A 157 -19.48 -14.97 2.00
C THR A 157 -20.57 -14.03 2.49
N ILE A 158 -20.17 -13.13 3.38
CA ILE A 158 -20.95 -12.00 3.89
C ILE A 158 -20.11 -10.71 3.83
N PRO A 159 -20.68 -9.59 3.34
CA PRO A 159 -19.99 -8.31 3.37
C PRO A 159 -19.70 -7.86 4.80
N ASP A 160 -18.47 -7.39 5.05
CA ASP A 160 -18.03 -6.87 6.35
C ASP A 160 -18.95 -5.76 6.90
N SER A 161 -19.52 -4.94 6.03
CA SER A 161 -20.42 -3.86 6.40
C SER A 161 -21.67 -4.35 7.12
N ILE A 162 -22.21 -5.53 6.76
CA ILE A 162 -23.39 -6.12 7.41
C ILE A 162 -23.06 -6.54 8.84
N VAL A 163 -21.91 -7.18 9.05
CA VAL A 163 -21.46 -7.60 10.38
C VAL A 163 -21.12 -6.39 11.25
N ARG A 164 -20.50 -5.35 10.67
CA ARG A 164 -20.15 -4.10 11.37
C ARG A 164 -21.36 -3.25 11.74
N GLN A 165 -22.47 -3.35 11.00
CA GLN A 165 -23.72 -2.68 11.33
C GLN A 165 -24.44 -3.29 12.55
N ALA A 166 -24.05 -4.49 12.98
CA ALA A 166 -24.63 -5.12 14.15
C ALA A 166 -24.45 -4.27 15.41
N SER A 167 -25.51 -4.18 16.22
CA SER A 167 -25.51 -3.46 17.49
C SER A 167 -24.53 -4.08 18.49
N GLN A 168 -24.29 -5.38 18.38
CA GLN A 168 -23.35 -6.10 19.24
C GLN A 168 -22.68 -7.24 18.46
N VAL A 169 -21.35 -7.35 18.56
CA VAL A 169 -20.59 -8.50 18.08
C VAL A 169 -19.79 -9.07 19.24
N GLU A 170 -20.00 -10.34 19.55
CA GLU A 170 -19.34 -11.04 20.67
C GLU A 170 -18.47 -12.17 20.12
N LEU A 171 -17.16 -12.12 20.41
CA LEU A 171 -16.23 -13.15 19.99
C LEU A 171 -16.28 -14.36 20.93
N ILE A 172 -16.65 -15.51 20.36
CA ILE A 172 -16.57 -16.81 21.04
C ILE A 172 -15.18 -17.40 20.78
N ASP A 173 -14.28 -17.15 21.72
CA ASP A 173 -12.88 -17.57 21.66
C ASP A 173 -12.63 -18.93 22.36
N ILE A 174 -11.73 -19.72 21.78
CA ILE A 174 -11.24 -20.98 22.35
C ILE A 174 -9.81 -21.20 21.86
N THR A 175 -8.95 -21.76 22.72
CA THR A 175 -7.57 -22.05 22.29
C THR A 175 -7.55 -23.12 21.19
N PRO A 176 -6.61 -23.05 20.23
CA PRO A 176 -6.45 -24.06 19.18
C PRO A 176 -6.37 -25.50 19.74
N GLU A 177 -5.65 -25.69 20.85
CA GLU A 177 -5.50 -26.99 21.50
C GLU A 177 -6.82 -27.49 22.09
N ALA A 178 -7.61 -26.60 22.71
CA ALA A 178 -8.91 -26.96 23.26
C ALA A 178 -9.93 -27.28 22.16
N LEU A 179 -9.91 -26.55 21.04
CA LEU A 179 -10.76 -26.85 19.88
C LEU A 179 -10.41 -28.20 19.25
N ARG A 180 -9.11 -28.47 19.04
CA ARG A 180 -8.63 -29.77 18.52
C ARG A 180 -8.97 -30.92 19.45
N ARG A 181 -8.88 -30.73 20.78
CA ARG A 181 -9.32 -31.72 21.75
C ARG A 181 -10.83 -31.96 21.71
N ARG A 182 -11.65 -30.91 21.50
CA ARG A 182 -13.10 -31.07 21.32
C ARG A 182 -13.43 -31.87 20.06
N LEU A 183 -12.67 -31.65 18.97
CA LEU A 183 -12.76 -32.40 17.72
C LEU A 183 -12.38 -33.87 17.89
N SER A 184 -11.25 -34.18 18.54
CA SER A 184 -10.79 -35.56 18.76
C SER A 184 -11.74 -36.38 19.63
N HIS A 185 -12.54 -35.74 20.47
CA HIS A 185 -13.59 -36.39 21.26
C HIS A 185 -14.95 -36.51 20.53
N GLY A 186 -15.02 -36.20 19.23
CA GLY A 186 -16.22 -36.37 18.41
C GLY A 186 -17.32 -35.32 18.63
N ASN A 187 -17.00 -34.17 19.24
CA ASN A 187 -18.02 -33.15 19.58
C ASN A 187 -18.34 -32.17 18.44
N VAL A 188 -17.72 -32.31 17.26
CA VAL A 188 -17.83 -31.33 16.16
C VAL A 188 -18.07 -31.98 14.79
N TYR A 189 -17.48 -33.15 14.50
CA TYR A 189 -17.71 -33.96 13.28
C TYR A 189 -17.96 -35.43 13.64
N ALA A 190 -18.61 -36.17 12.72
CA ALA A 190 -18.74 -37.62 12.81
C ALA A 190 -17.35 -38.31 12.82
N PRO A 191 -17.17 -39.43 13.55
CA PRO A 191 -15.88 -40.08 13.79
C PRO A 191 -15.02 -40.30 12.54
N GLU A 192 -15.67 -40.65 11.42
CA GLU A 192 -15.04 -40.99 10.14
C GLU A 192 -14.34 -39.81 9.45
N ARG A 193 -14.71 -38.56 9.76
CA ARG A 193 -14.14 -37.34 9.14
C ARG A 193 -13.16 -36.59 10.04
N ILE A 194 -12.93 -37.05 11.27
CA ILE A 194 -12.13 -36.34 12.27
C ILE A 194 -10.66 -36.27 11.84
N ASP A 195 -10.05 -37.38 11.41
CA ASP A 195 -8.63 -37.43 11.07
C ASP A 195 -8.29 -36.60 9.82
N ALA A 196 -9.18 -36.60 8.81
CA ALA A 196 -9.04 -35.77 7.62
C ALA A 196 -9.22 -34.27 7.94
N ALA A 197 -10.14 -33.93 8.85
CA ALA A 197 -10.35 -32.54 9.28
C ALA A 197 -9.17 -32.01 10.13
N LEU A 198 -8.65 -32.83 11.05
CA LEU A 198 -7.50 -32.49 11.90
C LEU A 198 -6.18 -32.37 11.14
N SER A 199 -6.03 -33.13 10.04
CA SER A 199 -4.84 -33.09 9.19
C SER A 199 -4.86 -31.98 8.14
N ASN A 200 -6.01 -31.33 7.88
CA ASN A 200 -6.13 -30.25 6.89
C ASN A 200 -6.56 -28.92 7.52
N TYR A 201 -7.87 -28.68 7.68
CA TYR A 201 -8.39 -27.38 8.14
C TYR A 201 -8.03 -27.08 9.60
N PHE A 202 -8.11 -28.06 10.51
CA PHE A 202 -7.92 -27.88 11.96
C PHE A 202 -6.48 -28.10 12.44
N ARG A 203 -5.50 -27.71 11.60
CA ARG A 203 -4.09 -27.65 12.00
C ARG A 203 -3.89 -26.55 13.06
N ARG A 204 -2.96 -26.78 13.99
CA ARG A 204 -2.66 -25.81 15.05
C ARG A 204 -2.30 -24.43 14.48
N GLY A 205 -1.47 -24.38 13.43
CA GLY A 205 -1.09 -23.14 12.76
C GLY A 205 -2.29 -22.38 12.19
N ASN A 206 -3.14 -23.08 11.43
CA ASN A 206 -4.33 -22.49 10.82
C ASN A 206 -5.28 -21.90 11.88
N LEU A 207 -5.53 -22.64 12.96
CA LEU A 207 -6.42 -22.19 14.03
C LEU A 207 -5.85 -21.00 14.82
N THR A 208 -4.52 -20.95 15.02
CA THR A 208 -3.88 -19.76 15.62
C THR A 208 -4.06 -18.55 14.72
N ALA A 209 -3.80 -18.68 13.42
CA ALA A 209 -3.93 -17.57 12.47
C ALA A 209 -5.38 -17.09 12.34
N LEU A 210 -6.36 -18.00 12.25
CA LEU A 210 -7.79 -17.63 12.23
C LEU A 210 -8.24 -16.93 13.51
N ARG A 211 -7.69 -17.32 14.66
CA ARG A 211 -7.96 -16.67 15.95
C ARG A 211 -7.39 -15.26 16.00
N GLU A 212 -6.17 -15.07 15.53
CA GLU A 212 -5.53 -13.76 15.42
C GLU A 212 -6.29 -12.84 14.47
N LEU A 213 -6.70 -13.33 13.29
CA LEU A 213 -7.53 -12.58 12.35
C LEU A 213 -8.87 -12.16 12.96
N ALA A 214 -9.53 -13.05 13.72
CA ALA A 214 -10.79 -12.73 14.38
C ALA A 214 -10.62 -11.64 15.46
N LEU A 215 -9.51 -11.67 16.23
CA LEU A 215 -9.19 -10.66 17.25
C LEU A 215 -8.84 -9.31 16.62
N LEU A 216 -8.05 -9.31 15.56
CA LEU A 216 -7.68 -8.10 14.81
C LEU A 216 -8.92 -7.44 14.19
N TRP A 217 -9.78 -8.23 13.55
CA TRP A 217 -11.02 -7.73 12.95
C TRP A 217 -11.96 -7.13 14.00
N LEU A 218 -12.10 -7.77 15.17
CA LEU A 218 -12.93 -7.25 16.25
C LEU A 218 -12.36 -5.96 16.85
N ALA A 219 -11.03 -5.86 17.00
CA ALA A 219 -10.38 -4.66 17.51
C ALA A 219 -10.68 -3.44 16.63
N ASP A 220 -10.65 -3.61 15.31
CA ASP A 220 -11.00 -2.57 14.33
C ASP A 220 -12.50 -2.16 14.37
N GLN A 221 -13.39 -3.07 14.79
CA GLN A 221 -14.81 -2.75 14.97
C GLN A 221 -15.10 -1.84 16.16
N VAL A 222 -14.37 -2.00 17.28
CA VAL A 222 -14.59 -1.22 18.50
C VAL A 222 -14.46 0.29 18.22
N ASP A 223 -13.52 0.67 17.35
CA ASP A 223 -13.31 2.06 16.94
C ASP A 223 -14.48 2.65 16.12
N THR A 224 -15.13 1.84 15.30
CA THR A 224 -16.29 2.25 14.48
C THR A 224 -17.57 2.38 15.31
N ALA A 225 -17.81 1.47 16.25
CA ALA A 225 -18.96 1.51 17.15
C ALA A 225 -18.90 2.72 18.11
N LEU A 226 -17.68 3.05 18.59
CA LEU A 226 -17.42 4.26 19.37
C LEU A 226 -17.70 5.53 18.57
N ALA A 227 -17.33 5.57 17.29
CA ALA A 227 -17.60 6.72 16.41
C ALA A 227 -19.11 6.94 16.20
N LYS A 228 -19.89 5.87 16.00
CA LYS A 228 -21.35 5.95 15.83
C LYS A 228 -22.07 6.41 17.10
N TYR A 229 -21.68 5.89 18.27
CA TYR A 229 -22.23 6.32 19.57
C TYR A 229 -21.98 7.82 19.84
N ARG A 230 -20.82 8.36 19.43
CA ARG A 230 -20.51 9.80 19.53
C ARG A 230 -21.43 10.66 18.67
N ALA A 231 -21.69 10.22 17.43
CA ALA A 231 -22.55 10.94 16.50
C ALA A 231 -24.02 10.95 16.95
N GLU A 232 -24.52 9.83 17.46
CA GLU A 232 -25.92 9.68 17.88
C GLU A 232 -26.24 10.42 19.19
N ASN A 233 -25.31 10.47 20.14
CA ASN A 233 -25.56 11.09 21.46
C ASN A 233 -25.09 12.55 21.58
N GLN A 234 -24.60 13.17 20.49
CA GLN A 234 -24.11 14.56 20.48
C GLN A 234 -23.15 14.89 21.64
N ILE A 235 -22.34 13.91 22.05
CA ILE A 235 -21.41 14.05 23.16
C ILE A 235 -20.20 14.83 22.65
N THR A 236 -20.16 16.12 22.97
CA THR A 236 -19.04 17.04 22.67
C THR A 236 -17.92 17.00 23.72
N ASP A 237 -18.17 16.41 24.88
CA ASP A 237 -17.16 16.31 25.95
C ASP A 237 -16.24 15.09 25.76
N MET A 238 -14.96 15.32 26.00
CA MET A 238 -13.88 14.37 25.74
C MET A 238 -13.97 13.15 26.67
N TRP A 239 -14.17 11.96 26.09
CA TRP A 239 -13.94 10.71 26.80
C TRP A 239 -12.48 10.28 26.62
N GLU A 240 -11.72 10.32 27.71
CA GLU A 240 -10.32 9.91 27.87
C GLU A 240 -10.12 8.38 27.70
N ALA A 241 -10.39 7.82 26.52
CA ALA A 241 -10.21 6.37 26.30
C ALA A 241 -8.77 5.97 25.93
N ARG A 242 -7.93 6.93 25.54
CA ARG A 242 -6.47 6.78 25.49
C ARG A 242 -5.85 8.02 26.08
N GLU A 243 -5.10 7.86 27.17
CA GLU A 243 -4.21 8.91 27.62
C GLU A 243 -3.26 9.25 26.46
N ARG A 244 -2.92 10.53 26.32
CA ARG A 244 -2.02 11.02 25.27
C ARG A 244 -0.93 11.82 25.94
N VAL A 245 0.30 11.34 25.81
CA VAL A 245 1.48 11.96 26.41
C VAL A 245 2.23 12.69 25.32
N VAL A 246 2.27 14.02 25.41
CA VAL A 246 3.10 14.85 24.53
C VAL A 246 4.43 15.12 25.22
N VAL A 247 5.55 14.92 24.52
CA VAL A 247 6.89 15.29 25.00
C VAL A 247 7.50 16.36 24.12
N ALA A 248 7.83 17.50 24.72
CA ALA A 248 8.49 18.59 24.02
C ALA A 248 10.01 18.36 23.94
N VAL A 249 10.55 18.39 22.72
CA VAL A 249 11.99 18.25 22.47
C VAL A 249 12.57 19.51 21.83
N THR A 250 13.77 19.87 22.25
CA THR A 250 14.52 21.04 21.76
C THR A 250 15.47 20.69 20.62
N GLY A 251 15.68 19.39 20.33
CA GLY A 251 16.71 18.90 19.42
C GLY A 251 18.13 18.85 20.02
N GLY A 252 18.26 19.19 21.31
CA GLY A 252 19.50 19.05 22.08
C GLY A 252 19.71 17.63 22.65
N PRO A 253 20.88 17.33 23.25
CA PRO A 253 21.22 16.02 23.83
C PRO A 253 20.26 15.56 24.95
N GLU A 254 19.53 16.49 25.57
CA GLU A 254 18.48 16.20 26.55
C GLU A 254 17.27 15.48 25.94
N SER A 255 17.03 15.63 24.64
CA SER A 255 15.81 15.17 23.97
C SER A 255 15.66 13.65 24.04
N GLU A 256 16.74 12.89 23.89
CA GLU A 256 16.70 11.42 24.01
C GLU A 256 16.28 10.97 25.42
N THR A 257 16.75 11.68 26.45
CA THR A 257 16.39 11.38 27.84
C THR A 257 14.92 11.69 28.09
N LEU A 258 14.42 12.81 27.56
CA LEU A 258 13.02 13.21 27.68
C LEU A 258 12.09 12.22 26.98
N VAL A 259 12.41 11.82 25.74
CA VAL A 259 11.62 10.83 24.98
C VAL A 259 11.59 9.48 25.71
N ARG A 260 12.72 8.99 26.23
CA ARG A 260 12.76 7.75 27.01
C ARG A 260 11.97 7.83 28.32
N ARG A 261 11.97 8.99 28.99
CA ARG A 261 11.17 9.20 30.20
C ARG A 261 9.68 9.28 29.87
N ALA A 262 9.32 10.00 28.82
CA ALA A 262 7.94 10.11 28.35
C ALA A 262 7.38 8.75 27.91
N SER A 263 8.18 7.92 27.22
CA SER A 263 7.80 6.54 26.89
C SER A 263 7.52 5.67 28.12
N ARG A 264 8.27 5.84 29.22
CA ARG A 264 7.97 5.14 30.49
C ARG A 264 6.71 5.65 31.18
N ILE A 265 6.36 6.91 30.96
CA ILE A 265 5.12 7.50 31.48
C ILE A 265 3.96 6.95 30.65
N ALA A 266 4.08 7.01 29.32
CA ALA A 266 3.08 6.52 28.39
C ALA A 266 2.84 5.01 28.52
N SER A 267 3.89 4.20 28.67
CA SER A 267 3.74 2.74 28.81
C SER A 267 3.07 2.32 30.12
N LYS A 268 3.16 3.14 31.19
CA LYS A 268 2.49 2.86 32.46
C LYS A 268 0.98 3.08 32.40
N SER A 269 0.53 4.00 31.57
CA SER A 269 -0.89 4.32 31.41
C SER A 269 -1.47 3.90 30.06
N SER A 270 -0.75 3.07 29.31
CA SER A 270 -1.11 2.64 27.96
C SER A 270 -1.47 3.81 27.04
N ALA A 271 -0.76 4.93 27.22
CA ALA A 271 -0.97 6.17 26.50
C ALA A 271 -0.25 6.17 25.14
N GLU A 272 -0.80 6.90 24.19
CA GLU A 272 -0.12 7.21 22.93
C GLU A 272 0.97 8.26 23.16
N LEU A 273 2.19 8.01 22.69
CA LEU A 273 3.32 8.94 22.86
C LEU A 273 3.49 9.80 21.60
N MET A 274 3.55 11.11 21.81
CA MET A 274 3.76 12.09 20.75
C MET A 274 4.96 12.96 21.08
N VAL A 275 5.93 13.03 20.17
CA VAL A 275 7.12 13.87 20.30
C VAL A 275 6.88 15.15 19.51
N VAL A 276 6.94 16.31 20.17
CA VAL A 276 6.76 17.61 19.52
C VAL A 276 8.04 18.43 19.55
N HIS A 277 8.43 18.95 18.39
CA HIS A 277 9.54 19.89 18.26
C HIS A 277 9.03 21.26 17.82
N VAL A 278 9.33 22.31 18.58
CA VAL A 278 8.91 23.69 18.22
C VAL A 278 10.08 24.47 17.62
N ILE A 279 9.89 24.92 16.38
CA ILE A 279 10.84 25.77 15.65
C ILE A 279 10.44 27.25 15.86
N ARG A 280 11.34 28.06 16.43
CA ARG A 280 11.16 29.51 16.53
C ARG A 280 11.61 30.23 15.26
N GLY A 281 10.90 31.28 14.85
CA GLY A 281 11.22 32.08 13.66
C GLY A 281 12.54 32.86 13.74
N ASP A 282 13.12 33.02 14.93
CA ASP A 282 14.34 33.78 15.19
C ASP A 282 15.60 32.92 15.40
N GLY A 283 15.49 31.60 15.37
CA GLY A 283 16.57 30.70 15.77
C GLY A 283 16.53 29.31 15.17
N LEU A 284 16.75 29.17 13.86
CA LEU A 284 17.31 27.94 13.26
C LEU A 284 18.82 27.81 13.52
N ALA A 285 19.30 28.31 14.67
CA ALA A 285 20.70 28.22 15.05
C ALA A 285 20.91 26.98 15.93
N GLY A 286 21.19 25.84 15.30
CA GLY A 286 21.95 24.78 15.96
C GLY A 286 21.36 23.38 15.99
N LEU A 287 20.62 22.94 14.98
CA LEU A 287 20.24 21.53 14.87
C LEU A 287 21.27 20.80 14.01
N SER A 288 21.99 19.85 14.61
CA SER A 288 22.64 18.82 13.80
C SER A 288 21.54 17.90 13.27
N GLU A 289 21.30 17.89 11.95
CA GLU A 289 20.37 16.96 11.28
C GLU A 289 20.54 15.52 11.79
N SER A 290 21.78 15.11 12.07
CA SER A 290 22.13 13.81 12.62
C SER A 290 21.50 13.48 13.98
N ARG A 291 21.22 14.48 14.83
CA ARG A 291 20.56 14.24 16.14
C ARG A 291 19.05 14.17 16.01
N MET A 292 18.45 14.98 15.14
CA MET A 292 17.02 14.84 14.84
C MET A 292 16.71 13.51 14.15
N ALA A 293 17.64 12.99 13.32
CA ALA A 293 17.56 11.65 12.77
C ALA A 293 17.55 10.58 13.88
N LYS A 294 18.45 10.68 14.88
CA LYS A 294 18.46 9.79 16.05
C LYS A 294 17.19 9.87 16.90
N ILE A 295 16.64 11.08 17.08
CA ILE A 295 15.37 11.25 17.81
C ILE A 295 14.22 10.63 17.03
N ARG A 296 14.20 10.74 15.70
CA ARG A 296 13.20 10.12 14.84
C ARG A 296 13.29 8.59 14.88
N GLU A 297 14.51 8.04 14.80
CA GLU A 297 14.76 6.61 14.95
C GLU A 297 14.31 6.11 16.33
N LEU A 298 14.64 6.85 17.39
CA LEU A 298 14.21 6.55 18.75
C LEU A 298 12.69 6.62 18.91
N ALA A 299 12.03 7.64 18.36
CA ALA A 299 10.57 7.78 18.38
C ALA A 299 9.90 6.60 17.64
N SER A 300 10.40 6.25 16.45
CA SER A 300 9.90 5.10 15.69
C SER A 300 10.09 3.78 16.43
N SER A 301 11.22 3.59 17.12
CA SER A 301 11.46 2.38 17.94
C SER A 301 10.53 2.25 19.15
N LEU A 302 9.90 3.36 19.55
CA LEU A 302 9.00 3.45 20.70
C LEU A 302 7.54 3.65 20.29
N ASP A 303 7.22 3.44 19.02
CA ASP A 303 5.87 3.64 18.44
C ASP A 303 5.30 5.04 18.71
N ALA A 304 6.17 6.06 18.66
CA ALA A 304 5.83 7.45 18.94
C ALA A 304 5.80 8.29 17.65
N SER A 305 4.77 9.11 17.50
CA SER A 305 4.66 10.05 16.36
C SER A 305 5.52 11.30 16.60
N LEU A 306 6.19 11.79 15.55
CA LEU A 306 7.04 12.99 15.63
C LEU A 306 6.41 14.16 14.86
N HIS A 307 6.13 15.24 15.58
CA HIS A 307 5.49 16.45 15.08
C HIS A 307 6.43 17.65 15.16
N THR A 308 6.37 18.53 14.16
CA THR A 308 7.14 19.78 14.14
C THR A 308 6.18 20.95 14.02
N VAL A 309 6.20 21.84 15.01
CA VAL A 309 5.33 23.02 15.09
C VAL A 309 6.18 24.28 14.92
N VAL A 310 5.70 25.25 14.15
CA VAL A 310 6.39 26.53 13.98
C VAL A 310 5.68 27.57 14.84
N GLY A 311 6.40 28.21 15.76
CA GLY A 311 5.83 29.20 16.66
C GLY A 311 6.89 30.07 17.32
N ASP A 312 6.68 31.39 17.30
CA ASP A 312 7.58 32.36 17.95
C ASP A 312 7.47 32.29 19.49
N ASP A 313 6.30 31.91 20.01
CA ASP A 313 6.05 31.69 21.44
C ASP A 313 5.89 30.18 21.75
N VAL A 314 6.93 29.59 22.34
CA VAL A 314 7.02 28.14 22.59
C VAL A 314 5.97 27.62 23.59
N PRO A 315 5.74 28.25 24.77
CA PRO A 315 4.68 27.84 25.69
C PRO A 315 3.31 27.74 25.02
N THR A 316 2.91 28.78 24.29
CA THR A 316 1.59 28.83 23.63
C THR A 316 1.52 27.79 22.51
N ALA A 317 2.56 27.68 21.66
CA ALA A 317 2.60 26.66 20.61
C ALA A 317 2.54 25.22 21.14
N LEU A 318 3.20 24.94 22.28
CA LEU A 318 3.16 23.61 22.91
C LEU A 318 1.79 23.30 23.50
N LEU A 319 1.16 24.27 24.17
CA LEU A 319 -0.17 24.09 24.76
C LEU A 319 -1.25 24.00 23.69
N ASP A 320 -1.17 24.78 22.63
CA ASP A 320 -2.12 24.71 21.52
C ASP A 320 -2.02 23.37 20.80
N PHE A 321 -0.79 22.90 20.53
CA PHE A 321 -0.58 21.56 19.99
C PHE A 321 -1.10 20.46 20.92
N ALA A 322 -0.80 20.57 22.23
CA ALA A 322 -1.28 19.60 23.21
C ALA A 322 -2.81 19.58 23.29
N ARG A 323 -3.49 20.72 23.19
CA ARG A 323 -4.95 20.81 23.15
C ARG A 323 -5.54 20.27 21.85
N GLU A 324 -4.96 20.61 20.71
CA GLU A 324 -5.39 20.12 19.38
C GLU A 324 -5.31 18.59 19.30
N MET A 325 -4.25 18.01 19.89
CA MET A 325 -4.08 16.56 19.97
C MET A 325 -4.81 15.91 21.15
N ASN A 326 -5.60 16.67 21.93
CA ASN A 326 -6.29 16.20 23.13
C ASN A 326 -5.35 15.44 24.09
N ALA A 327 -4.17 15.99 24.34
CA ALA A 327 -3.17 15.43 25.23
C ALA A 327 -3.61 15.57 26.69
N THR A 328 -3.55 14.47 27.45
CA THR A 328 -3.81 14.48 28.90
C THR A 328 -2.57 14.88 29.70
N GLN A 329 -1.37 14.63 29.14
CA GLN A 329 -0.10 14.91 29.80
C GLN A 329 0.90 15.59 28.87
N LEU A 330 1.68 16.53 29.41
CA LEU A 330 2.74 17.25 28.73
C LEU A 330 4.07 17.11 29.50
N VAL A 331 5.03 16.40 28.91
CA VAL A 331 6.38 16.20 29.44
C VAL A 331 7.32 17.26 28.88
N ILE A 332 7.94 18.04 29.78
CA ILE A 332 8.89 19.09 29.44
C ILE A 332 10.20 18.95 30.22
N GLY A 333 11.32 19.22 29.56
CA GLY A 333 12.63 19.24 30.22
C GLY A 333 12.85 20.49 31.07
N THR A 334 13.49 20.33 32.22
CA THR A 334 13.87 21.48 33.05
C THR A 334 14.94 22.34 32.37
N SER A 335 14.68 23.64 32.24
CA SER A 335 15.58 24.57 31.53
C SER A 335 16.96 24.74 32.18
N ARG A 336 18.00 24.96 31.34
CA ARG A 336 19.43 25.14 31.69
C ARG A 336 19.79 26.49 32.38
N ARG A 337 18.89 27.11 33.14
CA ARG A 337 19.07 28.50 33.64
C ARG A 337 19.65 28.60 35.05
N SER A 338 20.50 29.62 35.26
CA SER A 338 21.11 30.00 36.55
C SER A 338 20.05 30.45 37.58
N ARG A 339 20.36 30.30 38.88
CA ARG A 339 19.46 30.66 40.01
C ARG A 339 19.02 32.14 39.99
N TRP A 340 19.87 33.04 39.51
CA TRP A 340 19.58 34.49 39.43
C TRP A 340 18.65 34.87 38.27
N ALA A 341 18.71 34.14 37.16
CA ALA A 341 17.85 34.38 36.00
C ALA A 341 16.38 33.95 36.24
N ARG A 342 16.09 33.18 37.30
CA ARG A 342 14.72 32.80 37.70
C ARG A 342 13.96 33.90 38.43
N ILE A 343 14.65 34.95 38.89
CA ILE A 343 14.03 36.04 39.66
C ILE A 343 13.46 37.13 38.73
N PHE A 344 14.01 37.28 37.51
CA PHE A 344 13.66 38.37 36.59
C PHE A 344 12.80 37.94 35.38
N GLU A 345 12.71 36.64 35.07
CA GLU A 345 11.85 36.12 33.99
C GLU A 345 11.15 34.83 34.44
N GLU A 346 9.84 34.77 34.23
CA GLU A 346 9.07 33.52 34.29
C GLU A 346 9.49 32.61 33.13
N GLY A 347 9.99 31.41 33.45
CA GLY A 347 10.49 30.47 32.43
C GLY A 347 9.35 29.72 31.70
N ILE A 348 9.67 29.17 30.52
CA ILE A 348 8.75 28.35 29.69
C ILE A 348 7.95 27.33 30.51
N GLY A 349 8.61 26.62 31.44
CA GLY A 349 7.93 25.63 32.28
C GLY A 349 6.95 26.23 33.28
N ALA A 350 7.22 27.42 33.83
CA ALA A 350 6.30 28.10 34.74
C ALA A 350 5.06 28.60 33.98
N THR A 351 5.26 29.23 32.81
CA THR A 351 4.18 29.70 31.94
C THR A 351 3.31 28.54 31.44
N ILE A 352 3.90 27.38 31.13
CA ILE A 352 3.13 26.19 30.73
C ILE A 352 2.28 25.68 31.88
N VAL A 353 2.82 25.57 33.10
CA VAL A 353 2.07 25.11 34.29
C VAL A 353 0.93 26.06 34.64
N GLU A 354 1.14 27.38 34.51
CA GLU A 354 0.10 28.37 34.77
C GLU A 354 -1.05 28.29 33.75
N ARG A 355 -0.75 27.96 32.49
CA ARG A 355 -1.72 27.96 31.38
C ARG A 355 -2.20 26.56 30.95
N SER A 356 -1.78 25.49 31.63
CA SER A 356 -2.06 24.12 31.20
C SER A 356 -3.49 23.66 31.52
N GLU A 357 -4.20 24.36 32.41
CA GLU A 357 -5.57 24.08 32.84
C GLU A 357 -5.81 22.59 33.17
N LYS A 358 -6.29 21.78 32.21
CA LYS A 358 -6.63 20.36 32.37
C LYS A 358 -5.49 19.39 31.97
N ILE A 359 -4.36 19.90 31.49
CA ILE A 359 -3.22 19.07 31.03
C ILE A 359 -2.21 18.95 32.17
N ASP A 360 -1.87 17.71 32.54
CA ASP A 360 -0.87 17.44 33.58
C ASP A 360 0.55 17.65 33.06
N VAL A 361 1.31 18.56 33.69
CA VAL A 361 2.65 18.95 33.22
C VAL A 361 3.74 18.24 34.02
N HIS A 362 4.51 17.37 33.35
CA HIS A 362 5.63 16.64 33.95
C HIS A 362 6.97 17.30 33.64
N LEU A 363 7.56 17.93 34.66
CA LEU A 363 8.91 18.52 34.59
C LEU A 363 9.98 17.46 34.86
N VAL A 364 10.76 17.11 33.83
CA VAL A 364 11.81 16.08 33.91
C VAL A 364 13.20 16.70 33.98
N THR A 365 13.94 16.36 35.04
CA THR A 365 15.35 16.73 35.20
C THR A 365 16.27 15.83 34.36
N HIS A 366 17.27 16.40 33.71
CA HIS A 366 18.28 15.68 32.92
C HIS A 366 19.72 16.07 33.36
N GLU A 367 20.73 15.22 33.14
CA GLU A 367 22.12 15.47 33.59
C GLU A 367 22.72 16.78 33.02
N GLU A 368 22.31 17.15 31.80
CA GLU A 368 22.72 18.41 31.14
C GLU A 368 22.08 19.68 31.73
N SER A 369 21.26 19.58 32.79
CA SER A 369 20.69 20.74 33.50
C SER A 369 21.71 21.41 34.45
N LYS A 370 22.83 20.73 34.74
CA LYS A 370 23.86 21.19 35.69
C LYS A 370 25.03 21.95 35.06
N ARG A 371 25.07 22.12 33.73
CA ARG A 371 26.18 22.77 33.01
C ARG A 371 25.86 24.22 32.59
N GLY A 372 26.50 25.16 33.27
CA GLY A 372 27.25 26.26 32.64
C GLY A 372 26.48 27.45 32.02
N PHE A 373 26.85 28.63 32.51
CA PHE A 373 26.57 29.99 32.03
C PHE A 373 26.41 30.14 30.50
N ARG A 374 25.24 30.62 30.05
CA ARG A 374 25.07 31.26 28.74
C ARG A 374 24.44 32.63 28.95
N ALA A 375 25.06 33.68 28.40
CA ALA A 375 24.54 35.04 28.43
C ALA A 375 23.15 35.08 27.78
N ALA A 376 22.19 35.72 28.43
CA ALA A 376 20.82 35.84 27.97
C ALA A 376 20.76 36.48 26.57
N SER A 377 19.96 35.91 25.68
CA SER A 377 19.66 36.50 24.38
C SER A 377 18.69 37.65 24.56
N ILE A 378 19.21 38.87 24.70
CA ILE A 378 18.41 40.11 24.72
C ILE A 378 17.71 40.26 23.37
N SER A 379 16.43 40.63 23.37
CA SER A 379 15.66 40.79 22.12
C SER A 379 16.26 41.90 21.22
N PRO A 380 16.07 41.86 19.88
CA PRO A 380 16.64 42.86 18.98
C PRO A 380 16.20 44.30 19.27
N ARG A 381 15.00 44.48 19.85
CA ARG A 381 14.46 45.79 20.25
C ARG A 381 15.09 46.29 21.54
N GLU A 382 15.20 45.43 22.55
CA GLU A 382 15.86 45.77 23.82
C GLU A 382 17.34 46.01 23.63
N ARG A 383 18.02 45.25 22.76
CA ARG A 383 19.43 45.48 22.45
C ARG A 383 19.64 46.82 21.76
N ARG A 384 18.70 47.23 20.91
CA ARG A 384 18.73 48.55 20.27
C ARG A 384 18.53 49.66 21.31
N ALA A 385 17.52 49.55 22.18
CA ALA A 385 17.29 50.51 23.25
C ALA A 385 18.47 50.60 24.23
N ALA A 386 18.98 49.45 24.67
CA ALA A 386 20.16 49.34 25.52
C ALA A 386 21.41 49.93 24.85
N SER A 387 21.57 49.78 23.54
CA SER A 387 22.71 50.39 22.84
C SER A 387 22.64 51.92 22.75
N TRP A 388 21.44 52.48 22.62
CA TRP A 388 21.26 53.94 22.65
C TRP A 388 21.51 54.50 24.05
N LEU A 389 21.06 53.79 25.08
CA LEU A 389 21.38 54.13 26.47
C LEU A 389 22.88 54.00 26.74
N ALA A 390 23.51 52.92 26.28
CA ALA A 390 24.96 52.72 26.42
C ALA A 390 25.77 53.81 25.72
N ALA A 391 25.32 54.31 24.56
CA ALA A 391 25.97 55.41 23.84
C ALA A 391 26.05 56.71 24.65
N LEU A 392 25.15 56.91 25.61
CA LEU A 392 25.17 58.07 26.51
C LEU A 392 25.90 57.75 27.82
N ILE A 393 25.62 56.59 28.40
CA ILE A 393 26.11 56.21 29.73
C ILE A 393 27.60 55.88 29.70
N VAL A 394 28.08 55.15 28.69
CA VAL A 394 29.48 54.67 28.64
C VAL A 394 30.49 55.83 28.53
N PRO A 395 30.34 56.80 27.60
CA PRO A 395 31.23 57.97 27.56
C PRO A 395 31.17 58.81 28.83
N SER A 396 29.97 59.00 29.40
CA SER A 396 29.78 59.79 30.62
C SER A 396 30.42 59.13 31.84
N ALA A 397 30.30 57.81 31.96
CA ALA A 397 30.92 57.03 33.03
C ALA A 397 32.44 57.02 32.90
N ILE A 398 32.98 56.83 31.68
CA ILE A 398 34.42 56.91 31.43
C ILE A 398 34.93 58.30 31.79
N CYS A 399 34.25 59.36 31.35
CA CYS A 399 34.61 60.74 31.72
C CYS A 399 34.64 60.94 33.24
N ALA A 400 33.58 60.53 33.94
CA ALA A 400 33.50 60.66 35.39
C ALA A 400 34.62 59.92 36.10
N VAL A 401 34.93 58.68 35.70
CA VAL A 401 36.02 57.89 36.29
C VAL A 401 37.37 58.52 35.98
N THR A 402 37.59 58.97 34.74
CA THR A 402 38.87 59.57 34.34
C THR A 402 39.13 60.85 35.10
N VAL A 403 38.19 61.79 35.12
CA VAL A 403 38.34 63.09 35.81
C VAL A 403 38.53 62.92 37.32
N ASN A 404 37.82 62.00 37.97
CA ASN A 404 37.86 61.88 39.43
C ASN A 404 39.01 61.00 39.95
N PHE A 405 39.51 60.05 39.15
CA PHE A 405 40.45 59.02 39.65
C PHE A 405 41.69 58.81 38.80
N LEU A 406 41.64 59.02 37.47
CA LEU A 406 42.74 58.66 36.57
C LEU A 406 43.51 59.86 36.00
N ASP A 407 42.94 61.06 36.04
CA ASP A 407 43.54 62.32 35.58
C ASP A 407 44.95 62.60 36.18
N PRO A 408 45.24 62.26 37.45
CA PRO A 408 46.60 62.43 37.99
C PRO A 408 47.64 61.45 37.43
N TYR A 409 47.21 60.33 36.84
CA TYR A 409 48.06 59.19 36.47
C TYR A 409 48.18 58.99 34.96
N LEU A 410 47.19 59.46 34.19
CA LEU A 410 47.14 59.31 32.75
C LEU A 410 47.49 60.64 32.06
N GLN A 411 48.30 60.57 31.01
CA GLN A 411 48.46 61.69 30.09
C GLN A 411 47.29 61.71 29.11
N THR A 412 47.06 62.85 28.45
CA THR A 412 45.95 63.08 27.49
C THR A 412 45.79 61.98 26.44
N ALA A 413 46.91 61.36 26.01
CA ALA A 413 46.90 60.22 25.10
C ALA A 413 46.26 58.95 25.71
N GLY A 414 46.55 58.65 26.98
CA GLY A 414 45.97 57.52 27.70
C GLY A 414 44.49 57.71 28.01
N GLU A 415 44.08 58.95 28.28
CA GLU A 415 42.68 59.31 28.49
C GLU A 415 41.87 59.13 27.20
N SER A 416 42.39 59.62 26.07
CA SER A 416 41.79 59.45 24.74
C SER A 416 41.60 57.98 24.37
N ALA A 417 42.54 57.11 24.76
CA ALA A 417 42.44 55.67 24.52
C ALA A 417 41.29 55.01 25.29
N LEU A 418 40.96 55.46 26.51
CA LEU A 418 39.83 54.93 27.29
C LEU A 418 38.49 55.25 26.64
N PHE A 419 38.30 56.48 26.17
CA PHE A 419 37.11 56.86 25.43
C PHE A 419 36.97 56.08 24.12
N PHE A 420 38.10 55.79 23.45
CA PHE A 420 38.11 54.94 22.26
C PHE A 420 37.58 53.52 22.55
N VAL A 421 38.03 52.89 23.65
CA VAL A 421 37.52 51.58 24.09
C VAL A 421 36.01 51.66 24.38
N GLY A 422 35.54 52.75 24.99
CA GLY A 422 34.11 52.99 25.21
C GLY A 422 33.28 53.03 23.93
N VAL A 423 33.74 53.78 22.93
CA VAL A 423 33.08 53.88 21.60
C VAL A 423 33.05 52.52 20.91
N LEU A 424 34.14 51.74 20.99
CA LEU A 424 34.20 50.39 20.43
C LEU A 424 33.18 49.45 21.10
N LEU A 425 33.07 49.48 22.43
CA LEU A 425 32.10 48.68 23.17
C LEU A 425 30.65 49.02 22.79
N VAL A 426 30.32 50.31 22.65
CA VAL A 426 28.99 50.74 22.20
C VAL A 426 28.72 50.29 20.76
N GLY A 427 29.72 50.38 19.88
CA GLY A 427 29.59 49.93 18.49
C GLY A 427 29.35 48.42 18.35
N LEU A 428 29.99 47.61 19.20
CA LEU A 428 29.74 46.16 19.25
C LEU A 428 28.32 45.82 19.72
N LEU A 429 27.72 46.63 20.59
CA LEU A 429 26.36 46.42 21.11
C LEU A 429 25.28 46.89 20.11
N GLY A 430 25.43 48.10 19.55
CA GLY A 430 24.39 48.84 18.83
C GLY A 430 24.58 49.07 17.34
N GLY A 431 25.77 48.80 16.81
CA GLY A 431 26.13 49.14 15.44
C GLY A 431 26.47 50.64 15.26
N VAL A 432 26.41 51.10 14.02
CA VAL A 432 27.00 52.38 13.58
C VAL A 432 26.38 53.61 14.24
N ALA A 433 25.05 53.72 14.27
CA ALA A 433 24.39 54.95 14.73
C ALA A 433 24.63 55.25 16.23
N PRO A 434 24.49 54.29 17.17
CA PRO A 434 24.87 54.53 18.57
C PRO A 434 26.37 54.77 18.76
N ALA A 435 27.24 54.14 17.96
CA ALA A 435 28.69 54.37 18.03
C ALA A 435 29.07 55.80 17.63
N ILE A 436 28.44 56.34 16.58
CA ILE A 436 28.65 57.74 16.15
C ILE A 436 28.23 58.70 17.27
N LEU A 437 27.05 58.49 17.86
CA LEU A 437 26.58 59.31 18.98
C LEU A 437 27.56 59.25 20.16
N SER A 438 28.01 58.04 20.51
CA SER A 438 29.01 57.83 21.56
C SER A 438 30.33 58.52 21.24
N ALA A 439 30.79 58.51 19.98
CA ALA A 439 32.04 59.15 19.57
C ALA A 439 31.96 60.67 19.65
N VAL A 440 30.85 61.26 19.20
CA VAL A 440 30.59 62.72 19.31
C VAL A 440 30.55 63.14 20.77
N LEU A 441 29.82 62.39 21.61
CA LEU A 441 29.74 62.68 23.05
C LEU A 441 31.11 62.53 23.73
N SER A 442 31.86 61.46 23.41
CA SER A 442 33.23 61.26 23.89
C SER A 442 34.14 62.42 23.52
N GLY A 443 34.09 62.91 22.27
CA GLY A 443 34.89 64.06 21.83
C GLY A 443 34.55 65.34 22.59
N LEU A 444 33.26 65.64 22.78
CA LEU A 444 32.80 66.81 23.55
C LEU A 444 33.24 66.75 25.01
N LEU A 445 33.11 65.58 25.65
CA LEU A 445 33.50 65.38 27.05
C LEU A 445 35.03 65.46 27.22
N LEU A 446 35.79 64.88 26.29
CA LEU A 446 37.23 64.92 26.31
C LEU A 446 37.76 66.35 26.12
N ASN A 447 37.22 67.09 25.14
CA ASN A 447 37.58 68.49 24.91
C ASN A 447 37.27 69.38 26.13
N TYR A 448 36.08 69.23 26.72
CA TYR A 448 35.65 70.10 27.81
C TYR A 448 36.34 69.79 29.15
N PHE A 449 36.61 68.53 29.49
CA PHE A 449 37.11 68.19 30.83
C PHE A 449 38.60 67.85 30.89
N LEU A 450 39.19 67.34 29.80
CA LEU A 450 40.51 66.71 29.83
C LEU A 450 41.54 67.46 28.97
N THR A 451 41.11 68.10 27.89
CA THR A 451 41.97 68.95 27.04
C THR A 451 42.18 70.35 27.64
N ALA A 452 43.40 70.88 27.56
CA ALA A 452 43.70 72.24 27.99
C ALA A 452 43.39 73.27 26.88
N PRO A 453 42.80 74.44 27.18
CA PRO A 453 42.29 74.87 28.49
C PRO A 453 40.99 74.16 28.89
N ARG A 454 40.99 73.56 30.10
CA ARG A 454 39.83 72.81 30.62
C ARG A 454 38.64 73.74 30.86
N HIS A 455 37.44 73.17 30.75
CA HIS A 455 36.15 73.85 30.83
C HIS A 455 35.90 74.89 29.74
N SER A 456 36.57 74.72 28.59
CA SER A 456 36.38 75.52 27.39
C SER A 456 36.28 74.59 26.18
N PHE A 457 35.49 74.96 25.17
CA PHE A 457 35.42 74.23 23.90
C PHE A 457 36.44 74.74 22.87
N THR A 458 37.43 75.52 23.30
CA THR A 458 38.42 76.13 22.42
C THR A 458 39.56 75.16 22.12
N ILE A 459 39.63 74.71 20.87
CA ILE A 459 40.76 73.91 20.37
C ILE A 459 41.95 74.85 20.11
N ALA A 460 42.71 75.16 21.16
CA ALA A 460 43.85 76.07 21.07
C ALA A 460 45.12 75.40 20.52
N GLU A 461 45.23 74.07 20.67
CA GLU A 461 46.40 73.29 20.24
C GLU A 461 46.11 72.43 19.00
N PRO A 462 46.98 72.48 17.96
CA PRO A 462 46.82 71.66 16.75
C PRO A 462 46.74 70.14 17.04
N ASN A 463 47.41 69.69 18.10
CA ASN A 463 47.44 68.27 18.49
C ASN A 463 46.08 67.77 18.99
N ALA A 464 45.29 68.62 19.65
CA ALA A 464 43.94 68.27 20.10
C ALA A 464 42.99 68.12 18.90
N ALA A 465 43.06 69.03 17.92
CA ALA A 465 42.29 68.94 16.67
C ALA A 465 42.58 67.64 15.90
N VAL A 466 43.87 67.26 15.81
CA VAL A 466 44.29 66.02 15.13
C VAL A 466 43.77 64.80 15.89
N THR A 467 43.82 64.79 17.22
CA THR A 467 43.34 63.67 18.04
C THR A 467 41.83 63.45 17.88
N GLU A 468 41.04 64.53 17.88
CA GLU A 468 39.60 64.46 17.63
C GLU A 468 39.27 63.96 16.21
N LEU A 469 39.99 64.44 15.19
CA LEU A 469 39.82 64.00 13.81
C LEU A 469 40.16 62.51 13.63
N VAL A 470 41.27 62.06 14.25
CA VAL A 470 41.69 60.65 14.21
C VAL A 470 40.68 59.76 14.94
N LEU A 471 40.17 60.17 16.10
CA LEU A 471 39.13 59.45 16.82
C LEU A 471 37.84 59.32 16.00
N LEU A 472 37.41 60.38 15.30
CA LEU A 472 36.27 60.34 14.40
C LEU A 472 36.51 59.37 13.22
N MET A 473 37.68 59.43 12.58
CA MET A 473 38.05 58.54 11.48
C MET A 473 38.06 57.07 11.89
N ILE A 474 38.62 56.75 13.07
CA ILE A 474 38.63 55.37 13.56
C ILE A 474 37.22 54.92 13.95
N ALA A 475 36.39 55.78 14.55
CA ALA A 475 34.99 55.45 14.84
C ALA A 475 34.20 55.12 13.56
N VAL A 476 34.41 55.88 12.47
CA VAL A 476 33.82 55.59 11.16
C VAL A 476 34.36 54.29 10.56
N ALA A 477 35.68 54.03 10.65
CA ALA A 477 36.27 52.79 10.16
C ALA A 477 35.74 51.55 10.91
N VAL A 478 35.64 51.63 12.24
CA VAL A 478 35.05 50.57 13.09
C VAL A 478 33.58 50.38 12.76
N ALA A 479 32.82 51.46 12.56
CA ALA A 479 31.43 51.39 12.15
C ALA A 479 31.25 50.66 10.80
N VAL A 480 32.07 50.97 9.79
CA VAL A 480 32.04 50.32 8.48
C VAL A 480 32.42 48.84 8.58
N LEU A 481 33.45 48.49 9.37
CA LEU A 481 33.86 47.10 9.60
C LEU A 481 32.77 46.28 10.30
N VAL A 482 32.11 46.84 11.32
CA VAL A 482 31.04 46.17 12.05
C VAL A 482 29.78 46.00 11.19
N ASP A 483 29.40 47.01 10.39
CA ASP A 483 28.27 46.89 9.45
C ASP A 483 28.55 45.88 8.34
N GLY A 484 29.79 45.85 7.82
CA GLY A 484 30.24 44.86 6.85
C GLY A 484 30.19 43.42 7.39
N ALA A 485 30.65 43.20 8.63
CA ALA A 485 30.59 41.90 9.28
C ALA A 485 29.14 41.46 9.57
N ALA A 486 28.28 42.38 9.98
CA ALA A 486 26.87 42.12 10.27
C ALA A 486 26.03 41.86 9.00
N LYS A 487 26.33 42.55 7.89
CA LYS A 487 25.71 42.28 6.58
C LYS A 487 26.09 40.90 6.05
N ARG A 488 27.38 40.55 6.04
CA ARG A 488 27.85 39.23 5.61
C ARG A 488 27.24 38.08 6.43
N THR A 489 27.08 38.24 7.74
CA THR A 489 26.42 37.22 8.58
C THR A 489 24.92 37.11 8.32
N ARG A 490 24.22 38.19 7.94
CA ARG A 490 22.81 38.14 7.55
C ARG A 490 22.61 37.54 6.16
N GLU A 491 23.46 37.88 5.21
CA GLU A 491 23.45 37.32 3.86
C GLU A 491 23.77 35.82 3.88
N ALA A 492 24.79 35.40 4.63
CA ALA A 492 25.10 33.98 4.82
C ALA A 492 23.94 33.21 5.49
N ARG A 493 23.24 33.81 6.45
CA ARG A 493 22.05 33.19 7.07
C ARG A 493 20.88 33.06 6.10
N ARG A 494 20.65 34.04 5.23
CA ARG A 494 19.62 33.96 4.19
C ARG A 494 19.94 32.87 3.16
N ALA A 495 21.18 32.84 2.66
CA ALA A 495 21.63 31.82 1.72
C ALA A 495 21.53 30.40 2.33
N SER A 496 21.87 30.25 3.62
CA SER A 496 21.74 28.97 4.33
C SER A 496 20.28 28.55 4.51
N GLN A 497 19.37 29.47 4.82
CA GLN A 497 17.93 29.18 4.94
C GLN A 497 17.30 28.77 3.60
N GLU A 498 17.71 29.41 2.50
CA GLU A 498 17.27 29.03 1.16
C GLU A 498 17.78 27.65 0.76
N ALA A 499 19.06 27.33 1.05
CA ALA A 499 19.64 26.01 0.80
C ALA A 499 18.99 24.89 1.64
N GLU A 500 18.66 25.17 2.90
CA GLU A 500 18.01 24.20 3.80
C GLU A 500 16.57 23.89 3.38
N LEU A 501 15.82 24.91 2.94
CA LEU A 501 14.49 24.71 2.35
C LEU A 501 14.54 23.91 1.04
N LEU A 502 15.51 24.16 0.17
CA LEU A 502 15.71 23.37 -1.05
C LEU A 502 16.06 21.90 -0.75
N THR A 503 16.78 21.66 0.34
CA THR A 503 17.19 20.30 0.77
C THR A 503 16.00 19.52 1.37
N LEU A 504 15.10 20.19 2.10
CA LEU A 504 13.87 19.59 2.65
C LEU A 504 12.91 19.04 1.57
N PHE A 505 12.84 19.70 0.40
CA PHE A 505 12.03 19.24 -0.72
C PHE A 505 12.78 18.31 -1.70
N ALA A 506 14.11 18.51 -1.87
CA ALA A 506 14.95 17.59 -2.63
C ALA A 506 14.99 16.16 -2.01
N GLY A 507 14.90 16.07 -0.68
CA GLY A 507 14.88 14.79 0.04
C GLY A 507 13.68 13.88 -0.26
N SER A 508 12.54 14.44 -0.71
CA SER A 508 11.38 13.65 -1.18
C SER A 508 11.56 13.14 -2.61
N VAL A 509 12.14 13.95 -3.50
CA VAL A 509 12.32 13.61 -4.92
C VAL A 509 13.34 12.47 -5.10
N LEU A 510 14.42 12.45 -4.30
CA LEU A 510 15.47 11.43 -4.38
C LEU A 510 15.09 10.05 -3.82
N ARG A 511 13.94 9.92 -3.13
CA ARG A 511 13.47 8.65 -2.55
C ARG A 511 12.32 7.99 -3.34
N GLY A 512 12.06 8.45 -4.56
CA GLY A 512 10.96 7.92 -5.39
C GLY A 512 9.58 8.27 -4.86
N ALA A 513 9.42 9.42 -4.17
CA ALA A 513 8.11 9.87 -3.73
C ALA A 513 7.21 10.21 -4.92
N ASP A 514 5.97 9.73 -4.85
CA ASP A 514 4.92 10.03 -5.81
C ASP A 514 4.58 11.52 -5.80
N LEU A 515 4.18 12.06 -6.96
CA LEU A 515 3.79 13.44 -7.14
C LEU A 515 2.72 13.85 -6.11
N GLU A 516 1.77 12.97 -5.85
CA GLU A 516 0.71 13.18 -4.86
C GLU A 516 1.25 13.39 -3.44
N THR A 517 2.30 12.66 -3.04
CA THR A 517 2.91 12.82 -1.72
C THR A 517 3.55 14.19 -1.54
N LEU A 518 4.18 14.70 -2.60
CA LEU A 518 4.78 16.03 -2.60
C LEU A 518 3.68 17.11 -2.51
N LEU A 519 2.59 16.96 -3.27
CA LEU A 519 1.45 17.87 -3.22
C LEU A 519 0.73 17.82 -1.86
N ASP A 520 0.60 16.64 -1.24
CA ASP A 520 -0.02 16.48 0.07
C ASP A 520 0.83 17.13 1.17
N ARG A 521 2.16 16.98 1.12
CA ARG A 521 3.06 17.65 2.05
C ARG A 521 2.99 19.18 1.90
N VAL A 522 2.81 19.71 0.69
CA VAL A 522 2.55 21.13 0.45
C VAL A 522 1.21 21.53 1.07
N ARG A 523 0.16 20.73 0.87
CA ARG A 523 -1.17 20.95 1.45
C ARG A 523 -1.10 21.04 2.98
N GLU A 524 -0.43 20.10 3.64
CA GLU A 524 -0.27 20.06 5.09
C GLU A 524 0.58 21.21 5.62
N THR A 525 1.79 21.40 5.06
CA THR A 525 2.74 22.42 5.54
C THR A 525 2.16 23.83 5.47
N TYR A 526 1.40 24.12 4.42
CA TYR A 526 0.78 25.42 4.23
C TYR A 526 -0.68 25.49 4.68
N ALA A 527 -1.21 24.43 5.31
CA ALA A 527 -2.59 24.32 5.77
C ALA A 527 -3.61 24.73 4.69
N GLN A 528 -3.41 24.23 3.47
CA GLN A 528 -4.31 24.44 2.35
C GLN A 528 -5.38 23.36 2.36
N ARG A 529 -6.55 23.69 1.82
CA ARG A 529 -7.67 22.76 1.68
C ARG A 529 -7.44 21.77 0.54
N ALA A 530 -6.86 22.26 -0.56
CA ALA A 530 -6.46 21.44 -1.69
C ALA A 530 -5.28 22.03 -2.45
N VAL A 531 -4.53 21.17 -3.13
CA VAL A 531 -3.42 21.53 -4.03
C VAL A 531 -3.56 20.70 -5.31
N SER A 532 -3.42 21.34 -6.46
CA SER A 532 -3.58 20.71 -7.78
C SER A 532 -2.44 21.12 -8.70
N MET A 533 -2.01 20.19 -9.54
CA MET A 533 -1.05 20.43 -10.61
C MET A 533 -1.80 20.35 -11.94
N LEU A 534 -1.84 21.47 -12.65
CA LEU A 534 -2.50 21.63 -13.94
C LEU A 534 -1.44 21.70 -15.04
N ARG A 535 -1.68 21.04 -16.16
CA ARG A 535 -0.92 21.18 -17.40
C ARG A 535 -1.74 21.99 -18.39
N GLU A 536 -1.16 23.07 -18.90
CA GLU A 536 -1.79 23.76 -20.01
C GLU A 536 -1.47 23.05 -21.33
N PRO A 537 -2.41 23.02 -22.29
CA PRO A 537 -2.14 22.44 -23.59
C PRO A 537 -1.10 23.28 -24.33
N ALA A 538 -0.34 22.65 -25.23
CA ALA A 538 0.54 23.35 -26.16
C ALA A 538 -0.25 24.36 -27.01
N GLU A 539 0.42 25.38 -27.54
CA GLU A 539 -0.24 26.44 -28.35
C GLU A 539 -1.06 25.87 -29.53
N GLU A 540 -0.56 24.81 -30.17
CA GLU A 540 -1.24 24.10 -31.26
C GLU A 540 -2.54 23.44 -30.78
N ASP A 541 -2.52 22.80 -29.62
CA ASP A 541 -3.66 22.13 -28.99
C ASP A 541 -4.69 23.13 -28.41
N ARG A 542 -4.24 24.32 -27.99
CA ARG A 542 -5.12 25.43 -27.58
C ARG A 542 -5.94 25.94 -28.76
N ALA A 543 -5.36 25.98 -29.96
CA ALA A 543 -6.07 26.38 -31.18
C ALA A 543 -7.17 25.38 -31.58
N GLU A 544 -7.03 24.11 -31.21
CA GLU A 544 -8.05 23.05 -31.38
C GLU A 544 -9.11 23.02 -30.27
N GLY A 545 -9.01 23.90 -29.27
CA GLY A 545 -10.00 24.03 -28.18
C GLY A 545 -9.84 23.02 -27.04
N LYS A 546 -8.68 22.33 -26.92
CA LYS A 546 -8.40 21.47 -25.78
C LYS A 546 -8.27 22.30 -24.49
N LYS A 547 -8.86 21.79 -23.40
CA LYS A 547 -8.80 22.42 -22.07
C LYS A 547 -7.55 21.95 -21.31
N ALA A 548 -7.12 22.76 -20.35
CA ALA A 548 -6.06 22.40 -19.43
C ALA A 548 -6.44 21.13 -18.63
N ASP A 549 -5.44 20.29 -18.42
CA ASP A 549 -5.58 18.95 -17.86
C ASP A 549 -5.04 18.93 -16.42
N VAL A 550 -5.78 18.33 -15.49
CA VAL A 550 -5.35 18.22 -14.09
C VAL A 550 -4.52 16.95 -13.95
N VAL A 551 -3.20 17.10 -13.88
CA VAL A 551 -2.25 16.00 -13.83
C VAL A 551 -2.30 15.27 -12.48
N ALA A 552 -2.47 16.02 -11.38
CA ALA A 552 -2.63 15.47 -10.04
C ALA A 552 -3.34 16.45 -9.12
N CYS A 553 -4.07 15.93 -8.12
CA CYS A 553 -4.72 16.77 -7.11
C CYS A 553 -4.81 16.07 -5.76
N VAL A 554 -4.71 16.84 -4.68
CA VAL A 554 -4.82 16.35 -3.29
C VAL A 554 -5.67 17.31 -2.46
N GLY A 555 -6.54 16.77 -1.62
CA GLY A 555 -7.41 17.54 -0.71
C GLY A 555 -8.87 17.57 -1.14
N ARG A 556 -9.68 18.43 -0.51
CA ARG A 556 -11.14 18.49 -0.72
C ARG A 556 -11.51 19.66 -1.64
N ASP A 557 -12.27 19.37 -2.70
CA ASP A 557 -12.72 20.36 -3.70
C ASP A 557 -11.53 21.13 -4.33
N PRO A 558 -10.70 20.43 -5.12
CA PRO A 558 -9.49 20.97 -5.74
C PRO A 558 -9.78 22.00 -6.83
N CYS A 559 -8.88 22.97 -7.00
CA CYS A 559 -8.98 23.97 -8.05
C CYS A 559 -8.63 23.35 -9.42
N VAL A 560 -9.55 23.49 -10.38
CA VAL A 560 -9.40 22.95 -11.75
C VAL A 560 -9.04 24.03 -12.77
N THR A 561 -9.06 25.30 -12.38
CA THR A 561 -8.67 26.43 -13.23
C THR A 561 -7.83 27.44 -12.46
N VAL A 562 -6.95 28.18 -13.14
CA VAL A 562 -6.16 29.26 -12.53
C VAL A 562 -7.05 30.30 -11.85
N ALA A 563 -8.21 30.62 -12.44
CA ALA A 563 -9.17 31.58 -11.89
C ALA A 563 -9.84 31.12 -10.57
N SER A 564 -9.94 29.81 -10.35
CA SER A 564 -10.51 29.23 -9.11
C SER A 564 -9.51 29.16 -7.95
N ALA A 565 -8.23 29.44 -8.18
CA ALA A 565 -7.19 29.28 -7.17
C ALA A 565 -7.00 30.54 -6.31
N ASP A 566 -6.89 30.36 -5.00
CA ASP A 566 -6.53 31.45 -4.06
C ASP A 566 -5.06 31.86 -4.22
N THR A 567 -4.20 30.90 -4.58
CA THR A 567 -2.81 31.12 -4.98
C THR A 567 -2.47 30.20 -6.15
N ALA A 568 -2.05 30.79 -7.26
CA ALA A 568 -1.56 30.08 -8.43
C ALA A 568 -0.07 30.37 -8.64
N ILE A 569 0.69 29.34 -9.02
CA ILE A 569 2.13 29.40 -9.24
C ILE A 569 2.42 28.77 -10.59
N GLU A 570 2.95 29.57 -11.50
CA GLU A 570 3.35 29.17 -12.85
C GLU A 570 4.73 28.51 -12.83
N VAL A 571 4.91 27.48 -13.66
CA VAL A 571 6.12 26.69 -13.77
C VAL A 571 6.38 26.27 -15.22
N GLY A 572 7.59 26.58 -15.70
CA GLY A 572 8.10 26.04 -16.97
C GLY A 572 7.45 26.67 -18.19
N ASP A 573 7.56 27.99 -18.31
CA ASP A 573 7.12 28.77 -19.48
C ASP A 573 5.67 28.46 -19.90
N ASP A 574 4.71 28.71 -19.00
CA ASP A 574 3.27 28.43 -19.18
C ASP A 574 2.84 26.96 -19.37
N GLU A 575 3.74 25.98 -19.22
CA GLU A 575 3.36 24.56 -19.39
C GLU A 575 2.58 24.01 -18.17
N PHE A 576 2.99 24.38 -16.95
CA PHE A 576 2.39 23.86 -15.73
C PHE A 576 2.00 24.93 -14.72
N TRP A 577 0.94 24.67 -13.97
CA TRP A 577 0.45 25.51 -12.88
C TRP A 577 0.21 24.70 -11.62
N MET A 578 0.76 25.16 -10.50
CA MET A 578 0.40 24.67 -9.17
C MET A 578 -0.66 25.58 -8.57
N LEU A 579 -1.84 25.03 -8.32
CA LEU A 579 -3.02 25.72 -7.81
C LEU A 579 -3.25 25.33 -6.35
N LEU A 580 -3.43 26.32 -5.47
CA LEU A 580 -3.70 26.11 -4.06
C LEU A 580 -5.04 26.75 -3.68
N ALA A 581 -5.86 26.00 -2.95
CA ALA A 581 -7.17 26.39 -2.44
C ALA A 581 -7.10 26.56 -0.91
N GLY A 582 -7.40 27.74 -0.38
CA GLY A 582 -7.33 28.04 1.05
C GLY A 582 -6.77 29.43 1.35
N ARG A 583 -5.98 29.55 2.42
CA ARG A 583 -5.47 30.85 2.86
C ARG A 583 -4.51 31.44 1.82
N LYS A 584 -4.68 32.73 1.51
CA LYS A 584 -3.74 33.47 0.65
C LYS A 584 -2.35 33.50 1.29
N LEU A 585 -1.37 32.98 0.56
CA LEU A 585 0.00 32.85 1.02
C LEU A 585 0.80 34.14 0.83
N SER A 586 1.81 34.35 1.68
CA SER A 586 2.65 35.53 1.63
C SER A 586 3.59 35.51 0.41
N ALA A 587 4.14 36.67 0.04
CA ALA A 587 5.12 36.77 -1.05
C ALA A 587 6.45 36.02 -0.78
N ARG A 588 6.71 35.64 0.47
CA ARG A 588 7.84 34.79 0.84
C ARG A 588 7.53 33.32 0.53
N ASP A 589 6.35 32.86 0.92
CA ASP A 589 5.92 31.46 0.73
C ASP A 589 5.77 31.12 -0.75
N ARG A 590 5.23 32.05 -1.56
CA ARG A 590 5.13 31.91 -3.02
C ARG A 590 6.47 31.65 -3.70
N ARG A 591 7.57 32.25 -3.21
CA ARG A 591 8.92 32.03 -3.76
C ARG A 591 9.43 30.63 -3.48
N VAL A 592 9.21 30.13 -2.27
CA VAL A 592 9.59 28.76 -1.90
C VAL A 592 8.76 27.75 -2.70
N LEU A 593 7.45 27.97 -2.79
CA LEU A 593 6.55 27.11 -3.54
C LEU A 593 6.84 27.08 -5.05
N SER A 594 7.37 28.16 -5.65
CA SER A 594 7.83 28.12 -7.04
C SER A 594 8.96 27.12 -7.27
N ALA A 595 9.89 26.97 -6.32
CA ALA A 595 10.93 25.95 -6.41
C ALA A 595 10.35 24.53 -6.25
N VAL A 596 9.38 24.34 -5.36
CA VAL A 596 8.68 23.06 -5.17
C VAL A 596 7.87 22.68 -6.41
N ALA A 597 7.19 23.65 -7.01
CA ALA A 597 6.38 23.44 -8.20
C ALA A 597 7.24 23.08 -9.42
N LYS A 598 8.46 23.63 -9.53
CA LYS A 598 9.48 23.18 -10.52
C LYS A 598 9.87 21.72 -10.33
N GLN A 599 10.05 21.27 -9.09
CA GLN A 599 10.33 19.85 -8.81
C GLN A 599 9.14 18.95 -9.16
N ALA A 600 7.92 19.37 -8.83
CA ALA A 600 6.70 18.65 -9.19
C ALA A 600 6.56 18.48 -10.71
N ALA A 601 6.80 19.55 -11.49
CA ALA A 601 6.83 19.46 -12.96
C ALA A 601 7.92 18.52 -13.48
N GLY A 602 9.10 18.53 -12.84
CA GLY A 602 10.19 17.59 -13.16
C GLY A 602 9.80 16.12 -12.96
N LEU A 603 9.07 15.81 -11.88
CA LEU A 603 8.57 14.45 -11.61
C LEU A 603 7.57 13.98 -12.68
N ILE A 604 6.68 14.87 -13.14
CA ILE A 604 5.72 14.56 -14.22
C ILE A 604 6.48 14.16 -15.48
N ARG A 605 7.42 15.00 -15.93
CA ARG A 605 8.22 14.72 -17.14
C ARG A 605 9.05 13.44 -16.99
N GLN A 606 9.61 13.18 -15.81
CA GLN A 606 10.38 11.96 -15.56
C GLN A 606 9.50 10.71 -15.67
N ARG A 607 8.26 10.76 -15.18
CA ARG A 607 7.30 9.65 -15.30
C ARG A 607 6.93 9.40 -16.76
N GLU A 608 6.64 10.44 -17.53
CA GLU A 608 6.31 10.33 -18.95
C GLU A 608 7.48 9.70 -19.74
N LEU A 609 8.71 10.18 -19.52
CA LEU A 609 9.90 9.60 -20.14
C LEU A 609 10.11 8.13 -19.77
N ALA A 610 9.81 7.73 -18.54
CA ALA A 610 9.90 6.35 -18.10
C ALA A 610 8.83 5.45 -18.77
N GLU A 611 7.60 5.95 -18.90
CA GLU A 611 6.52 5.25 -19.61
C GLU A 611 6.84 5.08 -21.11
N GLU A 612 7.37 6.12 -21.76
CA GLU A 612 7.85 6.06 -23.15
C GLU A 612 8.97 5.04 -23.33
N ALA A 613 9.97 5.05 -22.45
CA ALA A 613 11.07 4.09 -22.48
C ALA A 613 10.58 2.64 -22.31
N SER A 614 9.63 2.40 -21.39
CA SER A 614 9.03 1.08 -21.19
C SER A 614 8.28 0.58 -22.43
N ARG A 615 7.52 1.46 -23.11
CA ARG A 615 6.85 1.10 -24.38
C ARG A 615 7.85 0.77 -25.48
N ALA A 616 8.92 1.57 -25.61
CA ALA A 616 9.97 1.30 -26.59
C ALA A 616 10.66 -0.05 -26.32
N GLU A 617 10.97 -0.35 -25.06
CA GLU A 617 11.59 -1.61 -24.66
C GLU A 617 10.69 -2.82 -24.94
N ALA A 618 9.37 -2.69 -24.71
CA ALA A 618 8.41 -3.74 -25.05
C ALA A 618 8.39 -4.05 -26.55
N ILE A 619 8.48 -3.02 -27.40
CA ILE A 619 8.57 -3.19 -28.87
C ILE A 619 9.88 -3.90 -29.25
N VAL A 620 11.01 -3.53 -28.64
CA VAL A 620 12.31 -4.17 -28.91
C VAL A 620 12.28 -5.64 -28.52
N ARG A 621 11.76 -5.99 -27.33
CA ARG A 621 11.61 -7.38 -26.90
C ARG A 621 10.73 -8.20 -27.84
N ALA A 622 9.65 -7.62 -28.35
CA ALA A 622 8.79 -8.28 -29.33
C ALA A 622 9.51 -8.55 -30.67
N ASP A 623 10.34 -7.60 -31.14
CA ASP A 623 11.13 -7.78 -32.36
C ASP A 623 12.24 -8.82 -32.19
N GLU A 624 12.92 -8.85 -31.03
CA GLU A 624 13.92 -9.86 -30.71
C GLU A 624 13.34 -11.27 -30.68
N LEU A 625 12.19 -11.44 -30.01
CA LEU A 625 11.47 -12.72 -29.98
C LEU A 625 11.07 -13.17 -31.40
N ARG A 626 10.53 -12.26 -32.20
CA ARG A 626 10.17 -12.53 -33.61
C ARG A 626 11.38 -12.97 -34.43
N ARG A 627 12.55 -12.35 -34.25
CA ARG A 627 13.78 -12.73 -34.95
C ARG A 627 14.29 -14.10 -34.53
N SER A 628 14.28 -14.39 -33.23
CA SER A 628 14.67 -15.70 -32.69
C SER A 628 13.81 -16.82 -33.29
N LEU A 629 12.49 -16.63 -33.32
CA LEU A 629 11.54 -17.59 -33.90
C LEU A 629 11.77 -17.81 -35.39
N LEU A 630 11.97 -16.74 -36.17
CA LEU A 630 12.26 -16.86 -37.61
C LEU A 630 13.59 -17.59 -37.89
N SER A 631 14.59 -17.39 -37.03
CA SER A 631 15.88 -18.09 -37.14
C SER A 631 15.74 -19.58 -36.86
N ALA A 632 15.00 -19.98 -35.82
CA ALA A 632 14.76 -21.38 -35.48
C ALA A 632 14.01 -22.12 -36.60
N VAL A 633 12.92 -21.54 -37.12
CA VAL A 633 12.15 -22.11 -38.24
C VAL A 633 13.03 -22.27 -39.49
N SER A 634 13.88 -21.29 -39.79
CA SER A 634 14.76 -21.33 -40.95
C SER A 634 15.80 -22.45 -40.86
N HIS A 635 16.31 -22.74 -39.67
CA HIS A 635 17.24 -23.84 -39.43
C HIS A 635 16.58 -25.20 -39.69
N ASP A 636 15.38 -25.41 -39.12
CA ASP A 636 14.69 -26.69 -39.19
C ASP A 636 14.12 -27.00 -40.58
N LEU A 637 13.84 -25.99 -41.41
CA LEU A 637 13.54 -26.18 -42.83
C LEU A 637 14.79 -26.51 -43.66
N ARG A 638 15.97 -26.00 -43.27
CA ARG A 638 17.21 -26.17 -44.04
C ARG A 638 17.73 -27.61 -43.97
N THR A 639 17.59 -28.27 -42.82
CA THR A 639 18.11 -29.63 -42.59
C THR A 639 17.53 -30.68 -43.56
N PRO A 640 16.20 -30.90 -43.65
CA PRO A 640 15.64 -31.87 -44.60
C PRO A 640 15.84 -31.42 -46.05
N LEU A 641 15.79 -30.12 -46.34
CA LEU A 641 16.07 -29.61 -47.67
C LEU A 641 17.50 -29.92 -48.13
N ALA A 642 18.48 -29.81 -47.23
CA ALA A 642 19.87 -30.15 -47.50
C ALA A 642 20.05 -31.66 -47.73
N ALA A 643 19.41 -32.51 -46.91
CA ALA A 643 19.45 -33.96 -47.06
C ALA A 643 18.87 -34.41 -48.41
N ALA A 644 17.67 -33.94 -48.77
CA ALA A 644 17.06 -34.18 -50.08
C ALA A 644 17.98 -33.70 -51.22
N LYS A 645 18.56 -32.50 -51.08
CA LYS A 645 19.44 -31.91 -52.09
C LYS A 645 20.71 -32.74 -52.30
N VAL A 646 21.32 -33.22 -51.23
CA VAL A 646 22.50 -34.10 -51.29
C VAL A 646 22.15 -35.40 -51.98
N ALA A 647 21.06 -36.07 -51.56
CA ALA A 647 20.64 -37.34 -52.15
C ALA A 647 20.30 -37.22 -53.65
N VAL A 648 19.57 -36.17 -54.05
CA VAL A 648 19.29 -35.88 -55.48
C VAL A 648 20.58 -35.58 -56.24
N SER A 649 21.52 -34.84 -55.65
CA SER A 649 22.77 -34.49 -56.32
C SER A 649 23.66 -35.71 -56.51
N SER A 650 23.71 -36.62 -55.53
CA SER A 650 24.40 -37.92 -55.62
C SER A 650 23.81 -38.78 -56.74
N LEU A 651 22.49 -38.93 -56.80
CA LEU A 651 21.81 -39.69 -57.87
C LEU A 651 22.02 -39.11 -59.27
N ARG A 652 22.36 -37.81 -59.38
CA ARG A 652 22.63 -37.13 -60.66
C ARG A 652 24.09 -37.15 -61.09
N ALA A 653 25.00 -37.57 -60.23
CA ALA A 653 26.42 -37.57 -60.51
C ALA A 653 26.76 -38.70 -61.51
N GLU A 654 27.41 -38.38 -62.63
CA GLU A 654 27.73 -39.35 -63.70
C GLU A 654 29.02 -40.15 -63.45
N ASP A 655 29.77 -39.79 -62.41
CA ASP A 655 31.07 -40.34 -62.04
C ASP A 655 31.00 -41.43 -60.96
N VAL A 656 29.82 -41.69 -60.39
CA VAL A 656 29.62 -42.71 -59.34
C VAL A 656 28.54 -43.71 -59.76
N ALA A 657 28.90 -44.99 -59.82
CA ALA A 657 27.94 -46.07 -60.06
C ALA A 657 27.38 -46.58 -58.72
N PHE A 658 26.12 -46.31 -58.43
CA PHE A 658 25.42 -46.80 -57.24
C PHE A 658 24.88 -48.21 -57.44
N SER A 659 24.88 -49.01 -56.39
CA SER A 659 24.13 -50.27 -56.42
C SER A 659 22.61 -49.99 -56.44
N PRO A 660 21.78 -50.96 -56.86
CA PRO A 660 20.32 -50.84 -56.75
C PRO A 660 19.85 -50.58 -55.31
N ALA A 661 20.59 -51.07 -54.31
CA ALA A 661 20.29 -50.84 -52.90
C ALA A 661 20.58 -49.39 -52.49
N ASP A 662 21.76 -48.86 -52.83
CA ASP A 662 22.12 -47.47 -52.51
C ASP A 662 21.22 -46.47 -53.24
N THR A 663 20.81 -46.79 -54.47
CA THR A 663 19.85 -45.99 -55.24
C THR A 663 18.49 -45.93 -54.51
N ALA A 664 18.02 -47.08 -54.00
CA ALA A 664 16.78 -47.13 -53.23
C ALA A 664 16.89 -46.36 -51.91
N GLU A 665 18.04 -46.41 -51.24
CA GLU A 665 18.29 -45.66 -50.00
C GLU A 665 18.30 -44.14 -50.23
N LEU A 666 18.96 -43.67 -51.30
CA LEU A 666 18.97 -42.26 -51.67
C LEU A 666 17.57 -41.76 -52.07
N LEU A 667 16.79 -42.56 -52.81
CA LEU A 667 15.40 -42.23 -53.14
C LEU A 667 14.52 -42.18 -51.88
N ALA A 668 14.68 -43.14 -50.95
CA ALA A 668 13.99 -43.13 -49.67
C ALA A 668 14.34 -41.90 -48.83
N THR A 669 15.62 -41.50 -48.80
CA THR A 669 16.08 -40.29 -48.10
C THR A 669 15.41 -39.03 -48.65
N ILE A 670 15.21 -38.95 -49.98
CA ILE A 670 14.52 -37.83 -50.62
C ILE A 670 13.05 -37.80 -50.21
N GLU A 671 12.36 -38.93 -50.31
CA GLU A 671 10.95 -39.05 -49.96
C GLU A 671 10.72 -38.64 -48.49
N GLU A 672 11.51 -39.20 -47.57
CA GLU A 672 11.45 -38.88 -46.14
C GLU A 672 11.71 -37.40 -45.86
N SER A 673 12.70 -36.80 -46.53
CA SER A 673 13.00 -35.38 -46.37
C SER A 673 11.88 -34.46 -46.89
N ILE A 674 11.19 -34.84 -47.97
CA ILE A 674 10.06 -34.08 -48.54
C ILE A 674 8.81 -34.22 -47.68
N ASP A 675 8.54 -35.41 -47.15
CA ASP A 675 7.43 -35.64 -46.23
C ASP A 675 7.63 -34.86 -44.93
N GLN A 676 8.85 -34.86 -44.40
CA GLN A 676 9.21 -34.06 -43.22
C GLN A 676 9.01 -32.56 -43.46
N LEU A 677 9.43 -32.04 -44.62
CA LEU A 677 9.19 -30.63 -44.99
C LEU A 677 7.70 -30.31 -45.10
N THR A 678 6.92 -31.20 -45.70
CA THR A 678 5.48 -31.03 -45.88
C THR A 678 4.76 -30.98 -44.53
N ALA A 679 5.12 -31.87 -43.60
CA ALA A 679 4.61 -31.86 -42.23
C ALA A 679 4.99 -30.57 -41.48
N LEU A 680 6.24 -30.13 -41.59
CA LEU A 680 6.73 -28.87 -40.97
C LEU A 680 5.93 -27.65 -41.45
N VAL A 681 5.76 -27.52 -42.76
CA VAL A 681 5.01 -26.41 -43.37
C VAL A 681 3.54 -26.47 -42.96
N GLY A 682 2.94 -27.66 -42.94
CA GLY A 682 1.58 -27.88 -42.45
C GLY A 682 1.40 -27.35 -41.03
N ASN A 683 2.24 -27.80 -40.09
CA ASN A 683 2.17 -27.38 -38.68
C ASN A 683 2.36 -25.86 -38.50
N LEU A 684 3.23 -25.24 -39.31
CA LEU A 684 3.45 -23.79 -39.26
C LEU A 684 2.24 -23.00 -39.78
N LEU A 685 1.59 -23.48 -40.84
CA LEU A 685 0.36 -22.88 -41.36
C LEU A 685 -0.80 -23.02 -40.37
N ASP A 686 -0.91 -24.16 -39.69
CA ASP A 686 -1.94 -24.35 -38.66
C ASP A 686 -1.74 -23.44 -37.46
N SER A 687 -0.50 -23.37 -36.96
CA SER A 687 -0.12 -22.47 -35.86
C SER A 687 -0.46 -21.01 -36.20
N SER A 688 -0.15 -20.57 -37.42
CA SER A 688 -0.50 -19.23 -37.92
C SER A 688 -2.01 -19.01 -38.01
N ARG A 689 -2.77 -19.97 -38.53
CA ARG A 689 -4.24 -19.89 -38.63
C ARG A 689 -4.92 -19.87 -37.27
N LEU A 690 -4.39 -20.61 -36.29
CA LEU A 690 -4.86 -20.62 -34.90
C LEU A 690 -4.55 -19.29 -34.20
N ALA A 691 -3.31 -18.78 -34.31
CA ALA A 691 -2.92 -17.50 -33.73
C ALA A 691 -3.72 -16.31 -34.30
N ALA A 692 -4.10 -16.38 -35.57
CA ALA A 692 -4.96 -15.38 -36.21
C ALA A 692 -6.47 -15.55 -35.90
N GLY A 693 -6.86 -16.61 -35.17
CA GLY A 693 -8.26 -16.90 -34.83
C GLY A 693 -9.14 -17.25 -36.03
N VAL A 694 -8.57 -17.75 -37.13
CA VAL A 694 -9.27 -17.97 -38.41
C VAL A 694 -9.81 -19.41 -38.54
N VAL A 695 -9.49 -20.29 -37.59
CA VAL A 695 -9.99 -21.68 -37.57
C VAL A 695 -11.42 -21.69 -37.05
N ARG A 696 -12.37 -22.14 -37.89
CA ARG A 696 -13.78 -22.36 -37.53
C ARG A 696 -14.10 -23.85 -37.68
N PRO A 697 -14.26 -24.60 -36.59
CA PRO A 697 -14.59 -26.02 -36.65
C PRO A 697 -16.00 -26.27 -37.17
N ASP A 698 -16.17 -27.30 -37.99
CA ASP A 698 -17.48 -27.81 -38.39
C ASP A 698 -17.92 -28.93 -37.43
N MET A 699 -18.62 -28.52 -36.36
CA MET A 699 -19.00 -29.41 -35.26
C MET A 699 -20.08 -30.41 -35.69
N ARG A 700 -19.73 -31.69 -35.74
CA ARG A 700 -20.63 -32.80 -36.13
C ARG A 700 -20.47 -33.99 -35.20
N ARG A 701 -21.40 -34.96 -35.28
CA ARG A 701 -21.26 -36.24 -34.59
C ARG A 701 -20.17 -37.06 -35.27
N VAL A 702 -19.13 -37.39 -34.52
CA VAL A 702 -17.95 -38.11 -35.01
C VAL A 702 -17.78 -39.38 -34.20
N TYR A 703 -17.69 -40.52 -34.89
CA TYR A 703 -17.39 -41.82 -34.28
C TYR A 703 -15.88 -41.92 -34.03
N LEU A 704 -15.48 -42.14 -32.77
CA LEU A 704 -14.06 -42.14 -32.40
C LEU A 704 -13.29 -43.28 -33.04
N GLU A 705 -13.88 -44.47 -33.13
CA GLU A 705 -13.26 -45.64 -33.76
C GLU A 705 -12.81 -45.34 -35.20
N GLU A 706 -13.70 -44.75 -36.01
CA GLU A 706 -13.37 -44.37 -37.40
C GLU A 706 -12.26 -43.31 -37.45
N THR A 707 -12.29 -42.34 -36.54
CA THR A 707 -11.35 -41.21 -36.53
C THR A 707 -9.96 -41.64 -36.07
N VAL A 708 -9.87 -42.50 -35.05
CA VAL A 708 -8.60 -43.10 -34.60
C VAL A 708 -8.01 -43.96 -35.70
N GLN A 709 -8.82 -44.77 -36.39
CA GLN A 709 -8.34 -45.57 -37.53
C GLN A 709 -7.83 -44.69 -38.69
N ARG A 710 -8.52 -43.59 -39.02
CA ARG A 710 -8.03 -42.62 -40.01
C ARG A 710 -6.72 -41.97 -39.59
N ALA A 711 -6.59 -41.57 -38.32
CA ALA A 711 -5.35 -41.02 -37.77
C ALA A 711 -4.19 -42.03 -37.88
N LEU A 712 -4.42 -43.31 -37.56
CA LEU A 712 -3.43 -44.38 -37.72
C LEU A 712 -3.02 -44.61 -39.18
N ILE A 713 -3.98 -44.55 -40.12
CA ILE A 713 -3.70 -44.63 -41.56
C ILE A 713 -2.88 -43.41 -42.01
N SER A 714 -3.19 -42.22 -41.50
CA SER A 714 -2.43 -40.99 -41.81
C SER A 714 -0.98 -41.10 -41.36
N ILE A 715 -0.74 -41.60 -40.14
CA ILE A 715 0.62 -41.87 -39.63
C ILE A 715 1.32 -42.90 -40.53
N GLY A 716 0.63 -44.00 -40.88
CA GLY A 716 1.19 -45.07 -41.70
C GLY A 716 1.46 -44.73 -43.16
N LYS A 717 0.94 -43.60 -43.66
CA LYS A 717 1.23 -43.07 -45.01
C LYS A 717 2.36 -42.04 -45.03
N GLY A 718 2.69 -41.43 -43.89
CA GLY A 718 3.52 -40.22 -43.81
C GLY A 718 4.99 -40.41 -43.43
N ALA A 719 5.43 -41.61 -43.07
CA ALA A 719 6.85 -41.88 -42.83
C ALA A 719 7.12 -43.39 -42.89
N THR A 720 8.05 -43.77 -43.77
CA THR A 720 8.88 -44.99 -43.79
C THR A 720 8.22 -46.37 -43.54
N GLY A 721 8.71 -47.38 -44.26
CA GLY A 721 8.35 -48.80 -44.05
C GLY A 721 8.61 -49.36 -42.63
N PHE A 722 9.16 -48.55 -41.71
CA PHE A 722 9.36 -48.86 -40.29
C PHE A 722 8.08 -48.72 -39.43
N TYR A 723 7.09 -47.91 -39.84
CA TYR A 723 5.92 -47.64 -38.98
C TYR A 723 4.80 -48.68 -39.06
N ARG A 724 4.83 -49.60 -40.04
CA ARG A 724 3.81 -50.67 -40.09
C ARG A 724 3.84 -51.54 -38.83
N SER A 725 5.03 -51.89 -38.34
CA SER A 725 5.21 -52.65 -37.09
C SER A 725 4.97 -51.80 -35.84
N ALA A 726 5.11 -50.47 -35.92
CA ALA A 726 4.82 -49.55 -34.82
C ALA A 726 3.31 -49.36 -34.63
N ILE A 727 2.53 -49.32 -35.71
CA ILE A 727 1.06 -49.21 -35.66
C ILE A 727 0.44 -50.45 -35.01
N ASP A 728 1.02 -51.64 -35.23
CA ASP A 728 0.58 -52.89 -34.57
C ASP A 728 0.67 -52.83 -33.03
N ARG A 729 1.42 -51.87 -32.48
CA ARG A 729 1.54 -51.64 -31.03
C ARG A 729 0.50 -50.69 -30.46
N VAL A 730 -0.33 -50.07 -31.30
CA VAL A 730 -1.41 -49.20 -30.82
C VAL A 730 -2.64 -50.04 -30.51
N LYS A 731 -3.03 -50.08 -29.23
CA LYS A 731 -4.26 -50.74 -28.78
C LYS A 731 -5.37 -49.72 -28.63
N VAL A 732 -6.41 -49.86 -29.44
CA VAL A 732 -7.58 -48.98 -29.45
C VAL A 732 -8.71 -49.64 -28.67
N ASP A 733 -9.23 -48.94 -27.66
CA ASP A 733 -10.35 -49.34 -26.81
C ASP A 733 -11.29 -48.13 -26.60
N VAL A 734 -11.89 -47.65 -27.70
CA VAL A 734 -12.78 -46.48 -27.69
C VAL A 734 -14.27 -46.85 -27.80
N GLY A 735 -14.58 -48.13 -28.05
CA GLY A 735 -15.95 -48.64 -28.18
C GLY A 735 -16.79 -47.86 -29.20
N ASP A 736 -18.10 -47.73 -28.94
CA ASP A 736 -19.03 -46.95 -29.77
C ASP A 736 -19.07 -45.45 -29.36
N ALA A 737 -17.98 -44.92 -28.80
CA ALA A 737 -17.96 -43.55 -28.31
C ALA A 737 -18.10 -42.54 -29.46
N VAL A 738 -19.03 -41.59 -29.28
CA VAL A 738 -19.32 -40.52 -30.23
C VAL A 738 -19.05 -39.18 -29.57
N VAL A 739 -18.37 -38.29 -30.29
CA VAL A 739 -18.06 -36.92 -29.84
C VAL A 739 -18.64 -35.88 -30.79
N LEU A 740 -18.91 -34.67 -30.28
CA LEU A 740 -19.23 -33.51 -31.09
C LEU A 740 -17.93 -32.78 -31.42
N ALA A 741 -17.44 -32.92 -32.65
CA ALA A 741 -16.15 -32.38 -33.09
C ALA A 741 -16.12 -32.15 -34.61
N ASP A 742 -15.11 -31.44 -35.09
CA ASP A 742 -14.74 -31.46 -36.51
C ASP A 742 -13.89 -32.71 -36.77
N ALA A 743 -14.35 -33.57 -37.69
CA ALA A 743 -13.70 -34.84 -37.96
C ALA A 743 -12.24 -34.67 -38.45
N GLY A 744 -11.98 -33.64 -39.27
CA GLY A 744 -10.64 -33.39 -39.81
C GLY A 744 -9.70 -32.81 -38.76
N LEU A 745 -10.18 -31.89 -37.92
CA LEU A 745 -9.35 -31.35 -36.83
C LEU A 745 -9.06 -32.42 -35.78
N LEU A 746 -10.04 -33.24 -35.41
CA LEU A 746 -9.87 -34.31 -34.44
C LEU A 746 -8.92 -35.41 -34.94
N GLU A 747 -9.02 -35.79 -36.22
CA GLU A 747 -8.06 -36.72 -36.85
C GLU A 747 -6.61 -36.23 -36.70
N ARG A 748 -6.39 -34.92 -36.90
CA ARG A 748 -5.06 -34.30 -36.79
C ARG A 748 -4.57 -34.21 -35.35
N VAL A 749 -5.45 -33.90 -34.40
CA VAL A 749 -5.14 -33.95 -32.96
C VAL A 749 -4.67 -35.35 -32.59
N LEU A 750 -5.46 -36.37 -32.92
CA LEU A 750 -5.15 -37.76 -32.59
C LEU A 750 -3.88 -38.25 -33.30
N ALA A 751 -3.68 -37.88 -34.57
CA ALA A 751 -2.45 -38.20 -35.30
C ALA A 751 -1.22 -37.60 -34.61
N ASN A 752 -1.28 -36.33 -34.19
CA ASN A 752 -0.18 -35.68 -33.49
C ASN A 752 0.11 -36.34 -32.13
N LEU A 753 -0.93 -36.68 -31.35
CA LEU A 753 -0.74 -37.31 -30.05
C LEU A 753 -0.19 -38.74 -30.16
N ILE A 754 -0.70 -39.53 -31.10
CA ILE A 754 -0.27 -40.92 -31.32
C ILE A 754 1.14 -40.95 -31.92
N ASP A 755 1.47 -40.08 -32.88
CA ASP A 755 2.84 -39.98 -33.42
C ASP A 755 3.84 -39.62 -32.31
N ASN A 756 3.46 -38.69 -31.44
CA ASN A 756 4.29 -38.29 -30.30
C ASN A 756 4.53 -39.48 -29.35
N ALA A 757 3.47 -40.20 -28.98
CA ALA A 757 3.56 -41.38 -28.12
C ALA A 757 4.45 -42.48 -28.73
N LEU A 758 4.31 -42.77 -30.04
CA LEU A 758 5.13 -43.76 -30.73
C LEU A 758 6.60 -43.36 -30.82
N ARG A 759 6.89 -42.06 -30.98
CA ARG A 759 8.24 -41.52 -31.09
C ARG A 759 8.99 -41.54 -29.75
N TYR A 760 8.34 -41.12 -28.66
CA TYR A 760 8.96 -41.00 -27.34
C TYR A 760 8.89 -42.29 -26.51
N ALA A 761 8.02 -43.23 -26.88
CA ALA A 761 7.95 -44.57 -26.29
C ALA A 761 8.22 -45.66 -27.35
N PRO A 762 9.43 -45.74 -27.94
CA PRO A 762 9.74 -46.59 -29.09
C PRO A 762 9.70 -48.10 -28.79
N ASP A 763 9.61 -48.53 -27.53
CA ASP A 763 9.56 -49.96 -27.16
C ASP A 763 8.27 -50.37 -26.42
N CYS A 764 7.32 -49.46 -26.21
CA CYS A 764 6.12 -49.69 -25.39
C CYS A 764 4.81 -49.75 -26.20
N VAL A 765 3.75 -50.27 -25.60
CA VAL A 765 2.40 -50.27 -26.19
C VAL A 765 1.77 -48.90 -25.97
N VAL A 766 1.21 -48.30 -27.03
CA VAL A 766 0.41 -47.07 -26.92
C VAL A 766 -1.07 -47.48 -26.81
N ARG A 767 -1.79 -46.98 -25.81
CA ARG A 767 -3.22 -47.26 -25.63
C ARG A 767 -4.04 -46.02 -25.92
N VAL A 768 -5.08 -46.15 -26.73
CA VAL A 768 -6.07 -45.10 -26.95
C VAL A 768 -7.39 -45.59 -26.39
N ASN A 769 -7.90 -44.94 -25.34
CA ASN A 769 -9.20 -45.27 -24.79
C ASN A 769 -10.12 -44.05 -24.75
N ALA A 770 -11.42 -44.29 -24.67
CA ALA A 770 -12.40 -43.22 -24.55
C ALA A 770 -13.49 -43.58 -23.55
N GLY A 771 -13.95 -42.58 -22.79
CA GLY A 771 -15.01 -42.75 -21.80
C GLY A 771 -15.90 -41.51 -21.73
N ARG A 772 -17.21 -41.71 -21.65
CA ARG A 772 -18.16 -40.62 -21.41
C ARG A 772 -18.26 -40.33 -19.91
N VAL A 773 -18.07 -39.08 -19.53
CA VAL A 773 -18.28 -38.57 -18.17
C VAL A 773 -19.25 -37.40 -18.25
N GLY A 774 -20.52 -37.66 -17.91
CA GLY A 774 -21.59 -36.65 -18.01
C GLY A 774 -21.88 -36.22 -19.46
N ASP A 775 -21.74 -34.93 -19.72
CA ASP A 775 -21.91 -34.28 -21.02
C ASP A 775 -20.61 -34.20 -21.84
N ARG A 776 -19.53 -34.82 -21.37
CA ARG A 776 -18.20 -34.80 -21.98
C ARG A 776 -17.71 -36.22 -22.29
N VAL A 777 -16.85 -36.34 -23.29
CA VAL A 777 -16.12 -37.56 -23.64
C VAL A 777 -14.64 -37.27 -23.45
N LEU A 778 -14.00 -38.08 -22.61
CA LEU A 778 -12.57 -38.09 -22.37
C LEU A 778 -11.94 -39.10 -23.31
N ILE A 779 -10.94 -38.66 -24.07
CA ILE A 779 -10.13 -39.48 -24.97
C ILE A 779 -8.72 -39.48 -24.41
N ASN A 780 -8.21 -40.63 -23.98
CA ASN A 780 -6.87 -40.71 -23.42
C ASN A 780 -5.93 -41.41 -24.41
N VAL A 781 -4.81 -40.77 -24.71
CA VAL A 781 -3.66 -41.37 -25.40
C VAL A 781 -2.60 -41.62 -24.34
N ILE A 782 -2.30 -42.90 -24.10
CA ILE A 782 -1.48 -43.37 -22.99
C ILE A 782 -0.25 -44.06 -23.55
N ASP A 783 0.93 -43.63 -23.13
CA ASP A 783 2.18 -44.35 -23.31
C ASP A 783 2.81 -44.76 -21.98
N GLU A 784 3.72 -45.73 -22.06
CA GLU A 784 4.55 -46.23 -20.95
C GLU A 784 6.02 -45.82 -21.17
N GLY A 785 6.26 -44.64 -21.75
CA GLY A 785 7.59 -44.09 -22.03
C GLY A 785 8.27 -43.48 -20.79
N PRO A 786 9.32 -42.65 -20.98
CA PRO A 786 10.03 -42.02 -19.88
C PRO A 786 9.21 -40.97 -19.10
N GLY A 787 8.05 -40.56 -19.63
CA GLY A 787 7.22 -39.49 -19.05
C GLY A 787 7.85 -38.11 -19.22
N ILE A 788 7.31 -37.12 -18.49
CA ILE A 788 7.81 -35.74 -18.46
C ILE A 788 8.16 -35.32 -17.02
N PRO A 789 9.10 -34.38 -16.80
CA PRO A 789 9.41 -33.89 -15.47
C PRO A 789 8.20 -33.25 -14.77
N HIS A 790 8.00 -33.53 -13.48
CA HIS A 790 6.92 -32.93 -12.69
C HIS A 790 6.99 -31.39 -12.70
N GLY A 791 5.84 -30.74 -12.90
CA GLY A 791 5.72 -29.28 -13.00
C GLY A 791 5.99 -28.70 -14.40
N THR A 792 6.17 -29.55 -15.42
CA THR A 792 6.32 -29.15 -16.83
C THR A 792 5.14 -29.57 -17.71
N GLU A 793 4.05 -30.07 -17.12
CA GLU A 793 2.89 -30.63 -17.81
C GLU A 793 2.19 -29.61 -18.71
N ASP A 794 2.17 -28.33 -18.32
CA ASP A 794 1.60 -27.26 -19.14
C ASP A 794 2.57 -26.76 -20.23
N GLN A 795 3.87 -26.85 -19.96
CA GLN A 795 4.92 -26.31 -20.84
C GLN A 795 5.05 -27.09 -22.15
N ILE A 796 4.69 -28.38 -22.18
CA ILE A 796 4.73 -29.18 -23.41
C ILE A 796 3.76 -28.69 -24.49
N PHE A 797 2.73 -27.93 -24.10
CA PHE A 797 1.74 -27.38 -25.03
C PHE A 797 2.10 -25.96 -25.50
N GLU A 798 3.19 -25.38 -25.01
CA GLU A 798 3.69 -24.10 -25.50
C GLU A 798 4.32 -24.25 -26.89
N ALA A 799 4.11 -23.26 -27.76
CA ALA A 799 4.69 -23.30 -29.09
C ALA A 799 6.23 -23.20 -29.03
N PHE A 800 6.93 -24.03 -29.80
CA PHE A 800 8.39 -24.06 -29.90
C PHE A 800 9.13 -24.52 -28.64
N GLN A 801 8.42 -25.05 -27.64
CA GLN A 801 9.04 -25.67 -26.46
C GLN A 801 9.47 -27.12 -26.74
N ARG A 802 10.63 -27.50 -26.20
CA ARG A 802 11.15 -28.88 -26.17
C ARG A 802 11.70 -29.17 -24.78
N LEU A 803 11.33 -30.31 -24.19
CA LEU A 803 11.87 -30.79 -22.93
C LEU A 803 12.90 -31.89 -23.22
N GLY A 804 14.19 -31.61 -23.01
CA GLY A 804 15.27 -32.63 -23.14
C GLY A 804 16.25 -32.44 -24.30
N ASP A 805 17.28 -33.28 -24.32
CA ASP A 805 18.61 -33.09 -24.92
C ASP A 805 18.65 -32.91 -26.46
N HIS A 806 19.75 -32.29 -26.92
CA HIS A 806 20.03 -31.66 -28.21
C HIS A 806 20.11 -32.57 -29.45
N ASP A 807 19.26 -33.58 -29.59
CA ASP A 807 19.19 -34.35 -30.83
C ASP A 807 18.30 -33.65 -31.87
N ASN A 808 18.95 -33.07 -32.89
CA ASN A 808 18.36 -32.36 -34.04
C ASN A 808 17.44 -33.23 -34.93
N THR A 809 17.14 -34.46 -34.53
CA THR A 809 16.33 -35.44 -35.28
C THR A 809 14.84 -35.38 -34.92
N THR A 810 14.45 -34.65 -33.87
CA THR A 810 13.07 -34.63 -33.36
C THR A 810 12.42 -33.24 -33.51
N GLY A 811 11.15 -33.22 -33.96
CA GLY A 811 10.39 -32.10 -34.55
C GLY A 811 10.38 -30.71 -33.89
N VAL A 812 9.71 -29.74 -34.53
CA VAL A 812 9.73 -28.28 -34.24
C VAL A 812 9.13 -27.87 -32.87
N GLY A 813 8.58 -28.79 -32.08
CA GLY A 813 7.82 -28.44 -30.86
C GLY A 813 6.49 -27.72 -31.15
N LEU A 814 5.92 -27.95 -32.34
CA LEU A 814 4.64 -27.37 -32.77
C LEU A 814 3.46 -28.35 -32.67
N GLY A 815 3.71 -29.66 -32.61
CA GLY A 815 2.65 -30.67 -32.66
C GLY A 815 1.65 -30.57 -31.49
N MET A 816 2.17 -30.45 -30.26
CA MET A 816 1.36 -30.36 -29.04
C MET A 816 0.62 -29.04 -28.92
N SER A 817 1.25 -27.91 -29.30
CA SER A 817 0.59 -26.58 -29.29
C SER A 817 -0.51 -26.46 -30.33
N VAL A 818 -0.32 -27.04 -31.52
CA VAL A 818 -1.36 -27.13 -32.56
C VAL A 818 -2.50 -28.05 -32.11
N ALA A 819 -2.19 -29.20 -31.50
CA ALA A 819 -3.21 -30.11 -30.97
C ALA A 819 -4.08 -29.41 -29.90
N ARG A 820 -3.45 -28.68 -28.97
CA ARG A 820 -4.18 -27.86 -27.98
C ARG A 820 -5.05 -26.80 -28.64
N GLY A 821 -4.50 -26.04 -29.58
CA GLY A 821 -5.27 -25.00 -30.27
C GLY A 821 -6.48 -25.55 -31.04
N PHE A 822 -6.38 -26.75 -31.65
CA PHE A 822 -7.53 -27.38 -32.30
C PHE A 822 -8.57 -27.88 -31.31
N VAL A 823 -8.17 -28.47 -30.18
CA VAL A 823 -9.08 -28.92 -29.12
C VAL A 823 -9.83 -27.73 -28.51
N GLU A 824 -9.11 -26.65 -28.19
CA GLU A 824 -9.70 -25.41 -27.66
C GLU A 824 -10.63 -24.74 -28.68
N ALA A 825 -10.26 -24.72 -29.97
CA ALA A 825 -11.13 -24.21 -31.03
C ALA A 825 -12.46 -24.99 -31.11
N MET A 826 -12.45 -26.31 -30.84
CA MET A 826 -13.64 -27.16 -30.75
C MET A 826 -14.40 -27.04 -29.42
N GLY A 827 -13.97 -26.17 -28.49
CA GLY A 827 -14.61 -25.99 -27.19
C GLY A 827 -14.29 -27.08 -26.16
N GLY A 828 -13.19 -27.80 -26.37
CA GLY A 828 -12.65 -28.81 -25.48
C GLY A 828 -11.45 -28.34 -24.65
N THR A 829 -10.90 -29.25 -23.86
CA THR A 829 -9.66 -29.07 -23.09
C THR A 829 -8.71 -30.23 -23.37
N ILE A 830 -7.40 -29.97 -23.25
CA ILE A 830 -6.36 -30.99 -23.35
C ILE A 830 -5.46 -30.85 -22.12
N ALA A 831 -5.08 -31.98 -21.52
CA ALA A 831 -4.21 -32.01 -20.35
C ALA A 831 -3.23 -33.18 -20.44
N ALA A 832 -2.05 -33.01 -19.85
CA ALA A 832 -1.06 -34.05 -19.67
C ALA A 832 -1.01 -34.48 -18.20
N GLY A 833 -0.83 -35.76 -17.95
CA GLY A 833 -0.64 -36.31 -16.61
C GLY A 833 0.20 -37.58 -16.64
N ASP A 834 0.70 -37.97 -15.47
CA ASP A 834 1.51 -39.18 -15.34
C ASP A 834 0.68 -40.46 -15.50
N THR A 835 1.24 -41.43 -16.23
CA THR A 835 0.68 -42.78 -16.29
C THR A 835 1.10 -43.58 -15.04
N PRO A 836 0.17 -44.19 -14.29
CA PRO A 836 0.51 -45.07 -13.17
C PRO A 836 1.42 -46.23 -13.63
N GLY A 837 2.67 -46.24 -13.17
CA GLY A 837 3.70 -47.21 -13.61
C GLY A 837 4.80 -46.62 -14.49
N GLY A 838 4.72 -45.34 -14.85
CA GLY A 838 5.66 -44.63 -15.72
C GLY A 838 5.06 -44.38 -17.11
N GLY A 839 5.36 -43.23 -17.71
CA GLY A 839 4.85 -42.79 -19.01
C GLY A 839 3.93 -41.58 -18.93
N LEU A 840 3.39 -41.17 -20.08
CA LEU A 840 2.55 -40.00 -20.22
C LEU A 840 1.12 -40.37 -20.65
N THR A 841 0.14 -39.76 -20.01
CA THR A 841 -1.27 -39.81 -20.42
C THR A 841 -1.69 -38.41 -20.86
N VAL A 842 -2.03 -38.28 -22.15
CA VAL A 842 -2.64 -37.05 -22.68
C VAL A 842 -4.16 -37.26 -22.80
N THR A 843 -4.91 -36.44 -22.06
CA THR A 843 -6.37 -36.49 -22.01
C THR A 843 -6.95 -35.35 -22.82
N VAL A 844 -7.82 -35.68 -23.79
CA VAL A 844 -8.60 -34.73 -24.58
C VAL A 844 -10.07 -34.83 -24.16
N GLU A 845 -10.66 -33.71 -23.76
CA GLU A 845 -12.05 -33.61 -23.33
C GLU A 845 -12.87 -32.84 -24.38
N LEU A 846 -13.90 -33.49 -24.94
CA LEU A 846 -14.80 -32.89 -25.93
C LEU A 846 -16.26 -33.10 -25.54
N ALA A 847 -17.16 -32.29 -26.11
CA ALA A 847 -18.59 -32.41 -25.84
C ALA A 847 -19.17 -33.73 -26.36
N ALA A 848 -19.98 -34.40 -25.54
CA ALA A 848 -20.76 -35.57 -25.95
C ALA A 848 -22.00 -35.10 -26.74
N PRO A 849 -22.44 -35.84 -27.77
CA PRO A 849 -23.72 -35.56 -28.42
C PRO A 849 -24.88 -35.73 -27.42
N GLU A 850 -25.88 -34.86 -27.53
CA GLU A 850 -27.15 -35.03 -26.81
C GLU A 850 -27.75 -36.40 -27.17
N MET A 851 -28.13 -37.17 -26.15
CA MET A 851 -28.87 -38.40 -26.36
C MET A 851 -30.24 -38.04 -26.93
N VAL A 852 -30.42 -38.28 -28.22
CA VAL A 852 -31.75 -38.27 -28.81
C VAL A 852 -32.48 -39.42 -28.14
N GLY A 853 -33.40 -39.10 -27.24
CA GLY A 853 -34.33 -40.08 -26.69
C GLY A 853 -34.96 -40.82 -27.87
N ALA A 854 -34.82 -42.14 -27.89
CA ALA A 854 -35.66 -42.98 -28.72
C ALA A 854 -37.12 -42.63 -28.39
N GLN A 855 -37.79 -41.96 -29.32
CA GLN A 855 -39.24 -41.95 -29.41
C GLN A 855 -39.68 -43.14 -30.24
#